data_AF-A0AAV6H5M6-F1
#
_entry.id   AF-A0AAV6H5M6-F1
#
_cell.length_a   1.000
_cell.length_b   1.000
_cell.length_c   1.000
_cell.angle_alpha   90.00
_cell.angle_beta   90.00
_cell.angle_gamma   90.00
#
_symmetry.space_group_name_H-M   'P 1'
#
loop_
_entity.id
_entity.type
_entity.pdbx_description
1 polymer ?
#
loop_
_entity_poly.entity_id
_entity_poly.type
_entity_poly.pdbx_seq_one_letter_code
_entity_poly.pdbx_strand_id
1 'polypeptide(L)'
;MYAPSADAVSGYTSGTMVDKDASQETTLGSAYSPVDYMSITSFPRLPEDDVLSSENTIKTRKEDDNVLSEQDTDPDLFLRTARLQRLPSSASDLASQDLSPLRETHRDPMAEDCACQRDGLTVIITACLTFATGVTVALIMQIYFGDPQIFHQGAVVTDVAHCTSLGFDVLSKQGSSVDAAIAAALCLGIVHPHTSGLGGGGVILVHDIRKNESRVIDFRETAPSAIQEEMLQLNLEEKPGVMVGVPGMLKGMYEAHQLYGRLPWKNVITMAADVARDGFNVTHDLAEALAKVKDQNISKAFQDLFLPDGQVPLSGLFIKRLDLAAILDRIAVNGISEFYNGNLTQEIVAEVQIKGGVITEEDFSNYSTVLQQPVEMTYQGHQVMAAPAPNTGAALITALNILEGFNITSQSPRNSTYHWIAETLKIALSLASGLGDPNFDSSVSEVVTEMLSKEKAALYRSMISDSQASPPGHYTPAYALEEGAVASQVMIMGPDDFIVSVMSSLNRPFGSRIVSPSGILLNSQILDFSWQNKTSSSSPPNPHNSIQPGKRPLSFLMPTAVRPSVGLCGTYVALGSSNGDRALSGITEVLMNVLSSRKNLSESLSYGRLHPLLQPNKLLVDAEFQEEDLEALILKGHDVKRVDILSLVEGTRRTNDQIIGVKDPRSVDASALTMSMSVP
;
A
#
# COMPACT_ATOMS: atom_id res chain seq x y z
N MET A 1 35.35 -24.90 -63.17
CA MET A 1 34.46 -25.26 -64.30
C MET A 1 33.17 -24.45 -64.14
N TYR A 2 32.55 -24.04 -65.26
CA TYR A 2 31.18 -23.51 -65.41
C TYR A 2 30.53 -22.64 -64.31
N ALA A 3 30.46 -21.33 -64.61
CA ALA A 3 29.19 -20.56 -64.62
C ALA A 3 28.75 -20.43 -66.12
N PRO A 4 27.80 -19.57 -66.58
CA PRO A 4 26.85 -18.65 -65.91
C PRO A 4 25.41 -18.62 -66.52
N SER A 5 24.48 -17.79 -66.00
CA SER A 5 23.42 -16.98 -66.70
C SER A 5 22.39 -16.42 -65.67
N ALA A 6 21.71 -15.26 -65.75
CA ALA A 6 21.32 -14.27 -66.79
C ALA A 6 20.07 -14.65 -67.63
N ASP A 7 19.02 -13.84 -67.89
CA ASP A 7 18.48 -12.52 -67.40
C ASP A 7 16.91 -12.61 -67.44
N ALA A 8 15.98 -11.62 -67.48
CA ALA A 8 15.93 -10.14 -67.61
C ALA A 8 14.52 -9.62 -67.10
N VAL A 9 14.35 -8.44 -66.46
CA VAL A 9 14.04 -7.07 -66.99
C VAL A 9 12.57 -6.76 -67.43
N SER A 10 12.06 -5.57 -67.01
CA SER A 10 10.85 -4.80 -67.46
C SER A 10 9.45 -5.23 -66.97
N GLY A 11 8.43 -4.35 -66.86
CA GLY A 11 8.36 -2.92 -67.26
C GLY A 11 7.16 -2.11 -66.67
N TYR A 12 7.07 -0.82 -67.05
CA TYR A 12 6.18 0.24 -66.49
C TYR A 12 4.80 0.37 -67.18
N THR A 13 3.80 0.88 -66.43
CA THR A 13 2.88 2.02 -66.75
C THR A 13 2.10 2.36 -65.46
N SER A 14 1.87 3.58 -64.94
CA SER A 14 1.72 4.98 -65.43
C SER A 14 0.27 5.39 -65.80
N GLY A 15 -0.35 6.25 -64.98
CA GLY A 15 -1.63 6.94 -65.23
C GLY A 15 -1.91 8.00 -64.16
N THR A 16 -2.42 9.18 -64.52
CA THR A 16 -2.51 10.36 -63.62
C THR A 16 -3.62 11.35 -64.04
N MET A 17 -4.21 12.06 -63.06
CA MET A 17 -5.24 13.12 -63.23
C MET A 17 -6.62 12.58 -63.73
N VAL A 18 -7.78 13.22 -63.54
CA VAL A 18 -8.16 14.65 -63.40
C VAL A 18 -9.32 14.83 -62.40
N ASP A 19 -9.47 16.03 -61.82
CA ASP A 19 -10.55 16.45 -60.91
C ASP A 19 -11.98 16.38 -61.46
N LYS A 20 -12.97 16.38 -60.55
CA LYS A 20 -14.16 17.24 -60.71
C LYS A 20 -14.95 17.50 -59.42
N ASP A 21 -15.31 18.76 -59.22
CA ASP A 21 -16.25 19.20 -58.19
C ASP A 21 -17.69 18.72 -58.43
N ALA A 22 -18.44 18.51 -57.34
CA ALA A 22 -19.88 18.65 -57.30
C ALA A 22 -20.34 19.05 -55.88
N SER A 23 -20.71 20.32 -55.71
CA SER A 23 -21.23 20.88 -54.46
C SER A 23 -22.66 20.42 -54.15
N GLN A 24 -23.00 20.30 -52.87
CA GLN A 24 -24.33 20.70 -52.41
C GLN A 24 -24.31 21.21 -50.96
N GLU A 25 -24.69 22.48 -50.78
CA GLU A 25 -24.92 23.08 -49.47
C GLU A 25 -26.39 22.93 -49.06
N THR A 26 -26.64 22.75 -47.76
CA THR A 26 -27.90 23.20 -47.14
C THR A 26 -27.65 23.79 -45.75
N THR A 27 -27.61 25.12 -45.73
CA THR A 27 -27.84 26.01 -44.59
C THR A 27 -29.21 25.75 -43.91
N LEU A 28 -29.58 26.25 -42.72
CA LEU A 28 -29.09 27.37 -41.88
C LEU A 28 -29.69 27.27 -40.45
N GLY A 29 -29.05 27.87 -39.44
CA GLY A 29 -29.67 28.28 -38.15
C GLY A 29 -28.85 27.86 -36.91
N SER A 30 -28.15 28.72 -36.14
CA SER A 30 -28.51 29.96 -35.40
C SER A 30 -29.24 29.67 -34.06
N ALA A 31 -28.86 30.21 -32.89
CA ALA A 31 -27.87 31.25 -32.56
C ALA A 31 -27.33 31.17 -31.09
N TYR A 32 -26.60 32.20 -30.65
CA TYR A 32 -25.85 32.34 -29.39
C TYR A 32 -26.68 32.78 -28.14
N SER A 33 -26.37 32.19 -26.97
CA SER A 33 -26.17 32.83 -25.61
C SER A 33 -27.25 33.77 -25.01
N PRO A 34 -27.09 34.34 -23.78
CA PRO A 34 -26.19 33.99 -22.65
C PRO A 34 -26.87 33.85 -21.25
N VAL A 35 -26.10 33.35 -20.27
CA VAL A 35 -26.03 33.68 -18.81
C VAL A 35 -27.25 34.26 -18.05
N ASP A 36 -27.61 33.65 -16.91
CA ASP A 36 -27.80 34.42 -15.65
C ASP A 36 -27.61 33.60 -14.34
N TYR A 37 -27.43 34.29 -13.21
CA TYR A 37 -27.17 33.78 -11.85
C TYR A 37 -28.43 33.82 -10.96
N MET A 38 -28.68 32.80 -10.11
CA MET A 38 -29.30 33.00 -8.78
C MET A 38 -29.16 31.80 -7.83
N SER A 39 -29.60 31.96 -6.56
CA SER A 39 -29.04 31.24 -5.41
C SER A 39 -30.06 30.72 -4.38
N ILE A 40 -29.79 29.53 -3.83
CA ILE A 40 -30.19 29.02 -2.49
C ILE A 40 -31.70 28.90 -2.19
N THR A 41 -32.20 27.67 -1.99
CA THR A 41 -32.89 27.23 -0.74
C THR A 41 -33.36 25.76 -0.77
N SER A 42 -33.53 25.19 0.44
CA SER A 42 -34.32 23.99 0.80
C SER A 42 -33.78 22.59 0.48
N PHE A 43 -33.90 21.70 1.49
CA PHE A 43 -33.65 20.25 1.43
C PHE A 43 -34.95 19.49 1.17
N PRO A 44 -34.92 18.34 0.46
CA PRO A 44 -36.01 17.35 0.50
C PRO A 44 -36.03 16.60 1.84
N ARG A 45 -37.22 16.20 2.30
CA ARG A 45 -37.42 15.24 3.41
C ARG A 45 -37.82 13.87 2.87
N LEU A 46 -37.56 12.82 3.65
CA LEU A 46 -38.12 11.48 3.45
C LEU A 46 -39.63 11.46 3.75
N PRO A 47 -40.41 10.56 3.11
CA PRO A 47 -41.79 10.28 3.47
C PRO A 47 -41.98 8.91 4.16
N GLU A 48 -42.59 8.95 5.34
CA GLU A 48 -43.46 7.91 5.93
C GLU A 48 -44.86 8.57 6.00
N ASP A 49 -46.02 7.91 6.00
CA ASP A 49 -46.43 6.50 6.08
C ASP A 49 -47.64 6.28 5.10
N ASP A 50 -48.09 5.04 4.87
CA ASP A 50 -49.47 4.68 5.27
C ASP A 50 -49.81 3.17 5.24
N VAL A 51 -50.59 2.79 6.25
CA VAL A 51 -50.99 1.44 6.68
C VAL A 51 -52.08 0.80 5.80
N LEU A 52 -52.07 -0.53 5.62
CA LEU A 52 -53.30 -1.33 5.79
C LEU A 52 -53.05 -2.81 6.16
N SER A 53 -54.07 -3.46 6.73
CA SER A 53 -54.00 -4.68 7.54
C SER A 53 -54.58 -5.95 6.88
N SER A 54 -54.16 -7.12 7.39
CA SER A 54 -55.09 -8.24 7.67
C SER A 54 -54.50 -9.22 8.69
N GLU A 55 -55.36 -9.87 9.48
CA GLU A 55 -55.00 -10.74 10.61
C GLU A 55 -55.09 -12.24 10.26
N ASN A 56 -54.45 -13.13 11.05
CA ASN A 56 -55.05 -14.40 11.51
C ASN A 56 -54.23 -15.19 12.57
N THR A 57 -54.37 -14.75 13.83
CA THR A 57 -54.61 -15.55 15.06
C THR A 57 -54.24 -17.06 15.20
N ILE A 58 -53.51 -17.33 16.32
CA ILE A 58 -53.69 -18.42 17.33
C ILE A 58 -53.21 -19.86 17.02
N LYS A 59 -52.20 -20.33 17.78
CA LYS A 59 -52.36 -21.35 18.86
C LYS A 59 -51.19 -21.40 19.85
N THR A 60 -51.51 -21.74 21.11
CA THR A 60 -50.63 -21.68 22.29
C THR A 60 -50.37 -23.07 22.90
N ARG A 61 -49.22 -23.26 23.58
CA ARG A 61 -49.16 -24.15 24.76
C ARG A 61 -48.05 -23.77 25.75
N LYS A 62 -48.34 -24.03 27.03
CA LYS A 62 -47.43 -24.08 28.20
C LYS A 62 -46.46 -25.29 28.08
N GLU A 63 -45.41 -25.45 28.89
CA GLU A 63 -45.31 -25.14 30.34
C GLU A 63 -43.88 -24.87 30.83
N ASP A 64 -43.78 -23.89 31.73
CA ASP A 64 -42.92 -23.70 32.90
C ASP A 64 -41.65 -24.58 33.08
N ASP A 65 -40.48 -23.95 33.25
CA ASP A 65 -39.68 -24.10 34.47
C ASP A 65 -38.79 -22.85 34.73
N ASN A 66 -38.10 -22.76 35.88
CA ASN A 66 -37.72 -21.49 36.52
C ASN A 66 -36.23 -21.38 36.95
N VAL A 67 -35.84 -20.18 37.42
CA VAL A 67 -34.66 -19.82 38.28
C VAL A 67 -33.39 -19.28 37.60
N LEU A 68 -32.89 -18.21 38.24
CA LEU A 68 -31.60 -17.50 38.14
C LEU A 68 -31.35 -16.54 36.95
N SER A 69 -31.15 -15.28 37.35
CA SER A 69 -30.82 -14.12 36.53
C SER A 69 -29.36 -13.69 36.77
N GLU A 70 -28.62 -13.43 35.70
CA GLU A 70 -27.60 -12.38 35.65
C GLU A 70 -27.88 -11.48 34.45
N GLN A 71 -27.42 -10.23 34.49
CA GLN A 71 -28.06 -9.13 33.76
C GLN A 71 -27.06 -8.38 32.87
N ASP A 72 -27.33 -8.34 31.56
CA ASP A 72 -26.55 -7.58 30.59
C ASP A 72 -26.51 -6.08 30.93
N THR A 73 -25.41 -5.42 30.56
CA THR A 73 -25.18 -3.99 30.79
C THR A 73 -25.26 -3.20 29.49
N ASP A 74 -26.38 -2.49 29.31
CA ASP A 74 -26.66 -1.63 28.17
C ASP A 74 -25.95 -0.25 28.31
N PRO A 75 -25.04 0.15 27.39
CA PRO A 75 -24.06 1.20 27.63
C PRO A 75 -24.51 2.65 27.32
N ASP A 76 -25.80 2.99 27.44
CA ASP A 76 -26.31 4.34 27.07
C ASP A 76 -26.80 5.21 28.26
N LEU A 77 -26.62 4.74 29.51
CA LEU A 77 -27.15 5.40 30.72
C LEU A 77 -26.19 6.43 31.39
N PHE A 78 -25.34 7.14 30.62
CA PHE A 78 -24.38 8.10 31.19
C PHE A 78 -24.70 9.59 30.96
N LEU A 79 -25.63 9.94 30.05
CA LEU A 79 -25.87 11.34 29.63
C LEU A 79 -27.18 11.97 30.15
N ARG A 80 -27.83 11.42 31.19
CA ARG A 80 -29.14 11.93 31.70
C ARG A 80 -29.30 12.07 33.22
N THR A 81 -28.27 12.43 33.98
CA THR A 81 -28.44 12.69 35.43
C THR A 81 -27.54 13.81 36.01
N ALA A 82 -27.87 15.08 35.71
CA ALA A 82 -27.20 16.23 36.33
C ALA A 82 -28.15 17.44 36.52
N ARG A 83 -29.02 17.42 37.54
CA ARG A 83 -29.79 18.61 37.94
C ARG A 83 -30.11 18.68 39.44
N LEU A 84 -29.28 19.45 40.16
CA LEU A 84 -29.58 20.21 41.38
C LEU A 84 -30.46 19.55 42.46
N GLN A 85 -29.83 19.01 43.51
CA GLN A 85 -30.43 18.97 44.85
C GLN A 85 -29.91 20.13 45.71
N ARG A 86 -30.79 20.73 46.51
CA ARG A 86 -30.43 21.69 47.59
C ARG A 86 -30.49 20.96 48.94
N LEU A 87 -29.55 21.26 49.81
CA LEU A 87 -29.62 20.89 51.24
C LEU A 87 -30.42 21.94 52.04
N PRO A 88 -31.10 21.56 53.13
CA PRO A 88 -31.86 22.47 53.98
C PRO A 88 -30.98 23.13 55.06
N SER A 89 -31.42 24.28 55.58
CA SER A 89 -30.86 24.95 56.75
C SER A 89 -31.95 25.18 57.81
N SER A 90 -31.68 24.81 59.06
CA SER A 90 -32.66 24.89 60.17
C SER A 90 -32.35 26.03 61.14
N ALA A 91 -33.23 27.03 61.19
CA ALA A 91 -33.44 28.00 62.29
C ALA A 91 -34.64 28.91 61.89
N SER A 92 -35.50 29.45 62.76
CA SER A 92 -35.88 29.13 64.14
C SER A 92 -37.24 29.81 64.42
N ASP A 93 -37.99 29.30 65.40
CA ASP A 93 -39.39 29.61 65.74
C ASP A 93 -39.87 31.09 65.88
N LEU A 94 -41.19 31.26 65.66
CA LEU A 94 -42.15 32.24 66.25
C LEU A 94 -41.79 33.76 66.23
N ALA A 95 -42.66 34.70 65.81
CA ALA A 95 -44.01 34.91 66.35
C ALA A 95 -44.86 35.98 65.59
N SER A 96 -46.14 36.10 65.98
CA SER A 96 -47.03 37.29 65.94
C SER A 96 -47.25 38.11 64.64
N GLN A 97 -48.40 37.86 64.02
CA GLN A 97 -49.51 38.81 63.77
C GLN A 97 -49.33 40.15 63.02
N ASP A 98 -50.15 40.24 61.96
CA ASP A 98 -51.12 41.33 61.65
C ASP A 98 -50.75 42.57 60.80
N LEU A 99 -51.71 42.87 59.91
CA LEU A 99 -52.08 44.15 59.27
C LEU A 99 -51.20 44.78 58.16
N SER A 100 -51.65 44.53 56.93
CA SER A 100 -51.66 45.44 55.76
C SER A 100 -52.12 46.88 56.11
N PRO A 101 -51.86 47.94 55.29
CA PRO A 101 -51.61 47.88 53.84
C PRO A 101 -50.51 48.81 53.28
N LEU A 102 -50.41 48.82 51.94
CA LEU A 102 -49.59 49.74 51.13
C LEU A 102 -49.80 51.22 51.48
N ARG A 103 -48.71 51.99 51.43
CA ARG A 103 -48.76 53.46 51.27
C ARG A 103 -47.55 53.94 50.48
N GLU A 104 -47.77 54.44 49.27
CA GLU A 104 -46.75 55.16 48.51
C GLU A 104 -46.34 56.44 49.26
N THR A 105 -45.04 56.76 49.24
CA THR A 105 -44.52 58.05 49.70
C THR A 105 -43.56 58.60 48.66
N HIS A 106 -43.91 59.76 48.09
CA HIS A 106 -43.28 60.29 46.89
C HIS A 106 -42.44 61.53 47.20
N ARG A 107 -41.20 61.35 47.66
CA ARG A 107 -40.17 62.41 47.69
C ARG A 107 -38.75 61.86 47.89
N ASP A 108 -37.80 62.43 47.15
CA ASP A 108 -36.41 61.97 47.08
C ASP A 108 -35.58 62.22 48.35
N PRO A 109 -34.69 61.29 48.73
CA PRO A 109 -33.53 61.53 49.56
C PRO A 109 -32.29 61.88 48.71
N MET A 110 -32.40 62.82 47.77
CA MET A 110 -31.23 63.43 47.11
C MET A 110 -30.60 64.50 48.01
N ALA A 111 -30.07 64.05 49.15
CA ALA A 111 -29.50 64.90 50.19
C ALA A 111 -28.50 64.16 51.09
N GLU A 112 -27.46 63.54 50.52
CA GLU A 112 -26.08 63.48 51.06
C GLU A 112 -25.13 62.73 50.09
N ASP A 113 -23.82 63.00 50.17
CA ASP A 113 -22.82 62.73 49.13
C ASP A 113 -22.51 61.25 48.87
N CYS A 114 -23.14 60.64 47.85
CA CYS A 114 -22.86 59.27 47.43
C CYS A 114 -21.66 59.18 46.46
N ALA A 115 -20.47 59.53 46.94
CA ALA A 115 -19.25 59.64 46.12
C ALA A 115 -18.60 58.29 45.68
N CYS A 116 -19.19 57.14 46.02
CA CYS A 116 -18.50 55.83 45.99
C CYS A 116 -18.77 54.93 44.77
N GLN A 117 -19.43 55.40 43.69
CA GLN A 117 -19.76 54.53 42.53
C GLN A 117 -18.79 54.59 41.34
N ARG A 118 -17.87 55.57 41.25
CA ARG A 118 -16.92 55.63 40.11
C ARG A 118 -15.78 54.62 40.25
N ASP A 119 -15.18 54.52 41.43
CA ASP A 119 -13.92 53.81 41.62
C ASP A 119 -14.05 52.29 41.37
N GLY A 120 -15.13 51.67 41.83
CA GLY A 120 -15.35 50.23 41.63
C GLY A 120 -15.40 49.81 40.16
N LEU A 121 -16.07 50.60 39.30
CA LEU A 121 -16.10 50.34 37.86
C LEU A 121 -14.73 50.57 37.21
N THR A 122 -14.00 51.62 37.63
CA THR A 122 -12.64 51.90 37.15
C THR A 122 -11.65 50.80 37.53
N VAL A 123 -11.74 50.25 38.75
CA VAL A 123 -10.93 49.10 39.21
C VAL A 123 -11.23 47.85 38.39
N ILE A 124 -12.50 47.55 38.11
CA ILE A 124 -12.87 46.39 37.28
C ILE A 124 -12.34 46.55 35.84
N ILE A 125 -12.54 47.72 35.22
CA ILE A 125 -12.07 47.97 33.85
C ILE A 125 -10.54 47.91 33.76
N THR A 126 -9.81 48.47 34.73
CA THR A 126 -8.34 48.42 34.75
C THR A 126 -7.81 47.01 35.04
N ALA A 127 -8.46 46.22 35.89
CA ALA A 127 -8.15 44.81 36.09
C ALA A 127 -8.38 43.98 34.81
N CYS A 128 -9.52 44.15 34.13
CA CYS A 128 -9.80 43.47 32.87
C CYS A 128 -8.82 43.86 31.75
N LEU A 129 -8.48 45.15 31.63
CA LEU A 129 -7.51 45.62 30.63
C LEU A 129 -6.10 45.09 30.91
N THR A 130 -5.62 45.17 32.17
CA THR A 130 -4.29 44.64 32.52
C THR A 130 -4.20 43.13 32.33
N PHE A 131 -5.22 42.36 32.73
CA PHE A 131 -5.29 40.93 32.47
C PHE A 131 -5.31 40.63 30.96
N ALA A 132 -6.15 41.31 30.18
CA ALA A 132 -6.21 41.12 28.73
C ALA A 132 -4.86 41.44 28.07
N THR A 133 -4.24 42.58 28.38
CA THR A 133 -2.90 42.90 27.85
C THR A 133 -1.83 41.90 28.28
N GLY A 134 -1.89 41.40 29.52
CA GLY A 134 -0.97 40.37 30.01
C GLY A 134 -1.10 39.06 29.23
N VAL A 135 -2.32 38.59 29.00
CA VAL A 135 -2.59 37.40 28.17
C VAL A 135 -2.18 37.63 26.71
N THR A 136 -2.48 38.79 26.12
CA THR A 136 -2.08 39.11 24.74
C THR A 136 -0.55 39.18 24.59
N VAL A 137 0.16 39.79 25.53
CA VAL A 137 1.63 39.83 25.54
C VAL A 137 2.22 38.44 25.76
N ALA A 138 1.64 37.62 26.65
CA ALA A 138 2.07 36.24 26.86
C ALA A 138 1.92 35.39 25.59
N LEU A 139 0.78 35.50 24.88
CA LEU A 139 0.56 34.81 23.61
C LEU A 139 1.51 35.29 22.51
N ILE A 140 1.75 36.61 22.38
CA ILE A 140 2.72 37.16 21.42
C ILE A 140 4.14 36.68 21.75
N MET A 141 4.53 36.67 23.03
CA MET A 141 5.83 36.12 23.47
C MET A 141 5.94 34.62 23.18
N GLN A 142 4.86 33.85 23.35
CA GLN A 142 4.84 32.42 23.05
C GLN A 142 4.91 32.13 21.53
N ILE A 143 4.41 33.04 20.68
CA ILE A 143 4.57 32.97 19.22
C ILE A 143 6.00 33.35 18.79
N TYR A 144 6.60 34.38 19.40
CA TYR A 144 7.93 34.88 19.01
C TYR A 144 9.13 34.13 19.65
N PHE A 145 8.94 33.51 20.81
CA PHE A 145 10.00 32.88 21.62
C PHE A 145 9.66 31.46 22.10
N GLY A 146 8.52 30.91 21.73
CA GLY A 146 8.24 29.48 21.90
C GLY A 146 9.01 28.64 20.87
N ASP A 147 9.22 27.36 21.17
CA ASP A 147 9.81 26.44 20.20
C ASP A 147 8.92 26.35 18.95
N PRO A 148 9.47 26.53 17.73
CA PRO A 148 8.67 26.48 16.51
C PRO A 148 8.00 25.11 16.39
N GLN A 149 6.69 25.11 16.21
CA GLN A 149 5.91 23.89 16.06
C GLN A 149 6.13 23.31 14.66
N ILE A 150 7.26 22.61 14.48
CA ILE A 150 7.65 21.96 13.23
C ILE A 150 6.79 20.69 13.07
N PHE A 151 5.56 20.88 12.61
CA PHE A 151 4.73 19.78 12.17
C PHE A 151 5.35 19.18 10.91
N HIS A 152 5.73 17.90 11.01
CA HIS A 152 6.24 17.17 9.86
C HIS A 152 5.07 16.77 8.95
N GLN A 153 4.90 17.51 7.86
CA GLN A 153 3.70 17.45 7.00
C GLN A 153 3.72 16.30 5.98
N GLY A 154 4.81 15.55 5.87
CA GLY A 154 4.86 14.37 5.00
C GLY A 154 6.17 13.61 5.07
N ALA A 155 6.17 12.41 4.53
CA ALA A 155 7.33 11.55 4.40
C ALA A 155 7.28 10.71 3.12
N VAL A 156 8.47 10.43 2.58
CA VAL A 156 8.70 9.60 1.38
C VAL A 156 9.84 8.63 1.70
N VAL A 157 9.65 7.35 1.37
CA VAL A 157 10.65 6.28 1.54
C VAL A 157 10.67 5.39 0.30
N THR A 158 11.87 5.06 -0.20
CA THR A 158 12.07 4.26 -1.43
C THR A 158 13.44 3.58 -1.43
N ASP A 159 13.59 2.47 -2.17
CA ASP A 159 14.87 1.71 -2.27
C ASP A 159 16.06 2.49 -2.87
N VAL A 160 15.85 3.65 -3.51
CA VAL A 160 16.95 4.50 -4.01
C VAL A 160 16.74 5.98 -3.67
N ALA A 161 17.72 6.59 -3.01
CA ALA A 161 17.69 7.98 -2.52
C ALA A 161 17.29 9.05 -3.56
N HIS A 162 17.60 8.84 -4.83
CA HIS A 162 17.22 9.75 -5.93
C HIS A 162 15.69 9.77 -6.14
N CYS A 163 15.03 8.61 -6.03
CA CYS A 163 13.58 8.52 -6.17
C CYS A 163 12.83 8.99 -4.92
N THR A 164 13.44 8.86 -3.74
CA THR A 164 12.96 9.51 -2.51
C THR A 164 12.93 11.02 -2.69
N SER A 165 14.00 11.57 -3.27
CA SER A 165 14.13 12.99 -3.56
C SER A 165 13.08 13.44 -4.58
N LEU A 166 12.85 12.66 -5.65
CA LEU A 166 11.82 12.97 -6.64
C LEU A 166 10.40 12.98 -6.04
N GLY A 167 10.04 11.99 -5.21
CA GLY A 167 8.74 11.96 -4.53
C GLY A 167 8.57 13.15 -3.57
N PHE A 168 9.61 13.51 -2.83
CA PHE A 168 9.65 14.70 -1.97
C PHE A 168 9.46 16.00 -2.77
N ASP A 169 10.06 16.09 -3.95
CA ASP A 169 9.91 17.20 -4.90
C ASP A 169 8.48 17.33 -5.42
N VAL A 170 7.79 16.21 -5.69
CA VAL A 170 6.38 16.21 -6.13
C VAL A 170 5.44 16.68 -5.01
N LEU A 171 5.64 16.23 -3.77
CA LEU A 171 4.92 16.76 -2.61
C LEU A 171 5.20 18.26 -2.40
N SER A 172 6.45 18.69 -2.56
CA SER A 172 6.86 20.09 -2.43
C SER A 172 6.25 20.97 -3.53
N LYS A 173 5.99 20.41 -4.72
CA LYS A 173 5.23 21.03 -5.83
C LYS A 173 3.71 20.91 -5.64
N GLN A 174 3.26 20.64 -4.41
CA GLN A 174 1.85 20.49 -3.99
C GLN A 174 1.08 19.33 -4.63
N GLY A 175 1.76 18.34 -5.21
CA GLY A 175 1.13 17.10 -5.69
C GLY A 175 0.50 16.28 -4.56
N SER A 176 -0.28 15.27 -4.92
CA SER A 176 -0.81 14.31 -3.95
C SER A 176 0.26 13.28 -3.54
N SER A 177 0.02 12.59 -2.43
CA SER A 177 0.82 11.41 -2.03
C SER A 177 0.85 10.35 -3.12
N VAL A 178 -0.19 10.26 -3.96
CA VAL A 178 -0.26 9.33 -5.09
C VAL A 178 0.49 9.86 -6.32
N ASP A 179 0.43 11.16 -6.63
CA ASP A 179 1.32 11.75 -7.66
C ASP A 179 2.80 11.49 -7.33
N ALA A 180 3.18 11.67 -6.06
CA ALA A 180 4.52 11.44 -5.57
C ALA A 180 4.92 9.95 -5.64
N ALA A 181 3.98 9.04 -5.34
CA ALA A 181 4.23 7.60 -5.41
C ALA A 181 4.39 7.12 -6.85
N ILE A 182 3.62 7.66 -7.79
CA ILE A 182 3.76 7.40 -9.23
C ILE A 182 5.12 7.85 -9.73
N ALA A 183 5.53 9.09 -9.44
CA ALA A 183 6.83 9.61 -9.86
C ALA A 183 7.99 8.78 -9.28
N ALA A 184 7.92 8.44 -7.99
CA ALA A 184 8.92 7.62 -7.32
C ALA A 184 8.99 6.18 -7.89
N ALA A 185 7.87 5.52 -8.15
CA ALA A 185 7.84 4.17 -8.71
C ALA A 185 8.36 4.12 -10.15
N LEU A 186 8.02 5.12 -10.99
CA LEU A 186 8.56 5.25 -12.33
C LEU A 186 10.07 5.57 -12.32
N CYS A 187 10.53 6.35 -11.33
CA CYS A 187 11.96 6.57 -11.09
C CYS A 187 12.70 5.28 -10.71
N LEU A 188 12.14 4.43 -9.84
CA LEU A 188 12.76 3.13 -9.52
C LEU A 188 12.86 2.24 -10.76
N GLY A 189 11.87 2.27 -11.65
CA GLY A 189 11.94 1.62 -12.97
C GLY A 189 13.00 2.17 -13.94
N ILE A 190 13.63 3.30 -13.63
CA ILE A 190 14.76 3.89 -14.37
C ILE A 190 16.09 3.58 -13.67
N VAL A 191 16.20 3.87 -12.36
CA VAL A 191 17.46 3.86 -11.60
C VAL A 191 17.76 2.53 -10.91
N HIS A 192 16.74 1.73 -10.67
CA HIS A 192 16.79 0.43 -10.00
C HIS A 192 16.14 -0.67 -10.89
N PRO A 193 16.46 -0.75 -12.20
CA PRO A 193 15.74 -1.55 -13.21
C PRO A 193 15.92 -3.07 -13.06
N HIS A 194 16.63 -3.53 -12.02
CA HIS A 194 16.78 -4.94 -11.74
C HIS A 194 15.58 -5.52 -10.97
N THR A 195 14.76 -4.70 -10.29
CA THR A 195 13.56 -5.18 -9.58
C THR A 195 12.24 -4.67 -10.18
N SER A 196 12.16 -3.43 -10.70
CA SER A 196 10.93 -2.88 -11.32
C SER A 196 11.19 -2.20 -12.67
N GLY A 197 10.12 -1.90 -13.43
CA GLY A 197 10.20 -1.25 -14.73
C GLY A 197 8.85 -1.16 -15.46
N LEU A 198 8.82 -0.43 -16.59
CA LEU A 198 7.61 -0.26 -17.41
C LEU A 198 7.05 -1.58 -17.96
N GLY A 199 7.92 -2.57 -18.22
CA GLY A 199 7.54 -3.90 -18.67
C GLY A 199 7.13 -4.87 -17.54
N GLY A 200 6.89 -4.38 -16.32
CA GLY A 200 6.40 -5.17 -15.18
C GLY A 200 5.01 -4.73 -14.69
N GLY A 201 4.74 -5.01 -13.42
CA GLY A 201 3.48 -4.67 -12.75
C GLY A 201 3.66 -4.44 -11.25
N GLY A 202 2.59 -4.57 -10.47
CA GLY A 202 2.64 -4.32 -9.02
C GLY A 202 1.29 -4.27 -8.32
N VAL A 203 1.29 -3.75 -7.09
CA VAL A 203 0.09 -3.49 -6.29
C VAL A 203 0.26 -2.18 -5.51
N ILE A 204 -0.74 -1.31 -5.57
CA ILE A 204 -0.84 -0.09 -4.75
C ILE A 204 -1.93 -0.33 -3.69
N LEU A 205 -1.67 0.03 -2.44
CA LEU A 205 -2.69 0.21 -1.40
C LEU A 205 -2.73 1.70 -1.02
N VAL A 206 -3.91 2.32 -1.14
CA VAL A 206 -4.19 3.68 -0.66
C VAL A 206 -5.21 3.62 0.47
N HIS A 207 -4.96 4.37 1.55
CA HIS A 207 -5.96 4.69 2.59
C HIS A 207 -6.16 6.21 2.67
N ASP A 208 -7.42 6.64 2.59
CA ASP A 208 -7.88 8.01 2.78
C ASP A 208 -8.33 8.19 4.24
N ILE A 209 -7.51 8.84 5.06
CA ILE A 209 -7.79 9.02 6.48
C ILE A 209 -9.05 9.92 6.69
N ARG A 210 -9.34 10.84 5.76
CA ARG A 210 -10.44 11.81 5.88
C ARG A 210 -11.79 11.16 5.67
N LYS A 211 -11.87 10.20 4.74
CA LYS A 211 -13.08 9.39 4.49
C LYS A 211 -13.11 8.09 5.30
N ASN A 212 -11.97 7.69 5.87
CA ASN A 212 -11.74 6.34 6.39
C ASN A 212 -12.01 5.24 5.33
N GLU A 213 -11.66 5.53 4.08
CA GLU A 213 -11.79 4.60 2.94
C GLU A 213 -10.43 3.99 2.58
N SER A 214 -10.42 2.71 2.18
CA SER A 214 -9.23 2.05 1.65
C SER A 214 -9.50 1.46 0.28
N ARG A 215 -8.47 1.33 -0.54
CA ARG A 215 -8.56 0.67 -1.86
C ARG A 215 -7.21 0.11 -2.29
N VAL A 216 -7.26 -1.10 -2.82
CA VAL A 216 -6.15 -1.78 -3.47
C VAL A 216 -6.34 -1.65 -4.98
N ILE A 217 -5.26 -1.32 -5.68
CA ILE A 217 -5.17 -1.32 -7.14
C ILE A 217 -4.18 -2.43 -7.49
N ASP A 218 -4.71 -3.58 -7.93
CA ASP A 218 -3.89 -4.68 -8.43
C ASP A 218 -3.58 -4.43 -9.92
N PHE A 219 -2.28 -4.37 -10.21
CA PHE A 219 -1.74 -4.25 -11.56
C PHE A 219 -0.60 -5.25 -11.78
N ARG A 220 -0.68 -6.47 -11.20
CA ARG A 220 0.15 -7.59 -11.66
C ARG A 220 -0.22 -7.93 -13.11
N GLU A 221 0.78 -8.44 -13.80
CA GLU A 221 0.74 -8.90 -15.17
C GLU A 221 -0.18 -10.12 -15.28
N THR A 222 -0.97 -10.18 -16.35
CA THR A 222 -1.80 -11.35 -16.67
C THR A 222 -1.05 -12.30 -17.60
N ALA A 223 -1.42 -13.58 -17.55
CA ALA A 223 -0.91 -14.56 -18.52
C ALA A 223 -1.49 -14.28 -19.93
N PRO A 224 -0.69 -14.34 -21.02
CA PRO A 224 -1.19 -14.18 -22.38
C PRO A 224 -2.31 -15.15 -22.76
N SER A 225 -3.23 -14.71 -23.61
CA SER A 225 -4.38 -15.50 -24.07
C SER A 225 -4.01 -16.83 -24.75
N ALA A 226 -2.87 -16.87 -25.45
CA ALA A 226 -2.38 -18.03 -26.18
C ALA A 226 -1.41 -18.94 -25.40
N ILE A 227 -1.22 -18.73 -24.09
CA ILE A 227 -0.31 -19.53 -23.26
C ILE A 227 -0.87 -20.93 -22.97
N GLN A 228 0.01 -21.93 -22.89
CA GLN A 228 -0.32 -23.34 -22.59
C GLN A 228 0.71 -23.90 -21.59
N GLU A 229 0.30 -24.79 -20.67
CA GLU A 229 1.20 -25.30 -19.61
C GLU A 229 2.38 -26.11 -20.18
N GLU A 230 2.18 -26.77 -21.32
CA GLU A 230 3.22 -27.49 -22.06
C GLU A 230 4.39 -26.59 -22.48
N MET A 231 4.16 -25.27 -22.63
CA MET A 231 5.22 -24.31 -22.93
C MET A 231 6.17 -24.10 -21.75
N LEU A 232 5.71 -24.34 -20.51
CA LEU A 232 6.50 -24.22 -19.28
C LEU A 232 7.43 -25.42 -19.05
N GLN A 233 7.26 -26.49 -19.83
CA GLN A 233 8.12 -27.67 -19.84
C GLN A 233 9.30 -27.54 -20.82
N LEU A 234 9.36 -26.43 -21.57
CA LEU A 234 10.45 -26.10 -22.48
C LEU A 234 11.65 -25.47 -21.72
N ASN A 235 12.82 -25.42 -22.35
CA ASN A 235 13.93 -24.64 -21.80
C ASN A 235 13.60 -23.14 -21.88
N LEU A 236 13.15 -22.55 -20.76
CA LEU A 236 12.77 -21.15 -20.68
C LEU A 236 13.95 -20.19 -20.90
N GLU A 237 15.19 -20.61 -20.68
CA GLU A 237 16.37 -19.79 -20.98
C GLU A 237 16.72 -19.80 -22.49
N GLU A 238 16.21 -20.77 -23.28
CA GLU A 238 16.23 -20.74 -24.76
C GLU A 238 15.03 -19.97 -25.35
N LYS A 239 13.90 -19.98 -24.65
CA LYS A 239 12.65 -19.31 -25.06
C LYS A 239 12.15 -18.31 -24.01
N PRO A 240 12.93 -17.25 -23.68
CA PRO A 240 12.59 -16.35 -22.58
C PRO A 240 11.31 -15.54 -22.80
N GLY A 241 10.78 -15.49 -24.04
CA GLY A 241 9.50 -14.85 -24.33
C GLY A 241 8.31 -15.58 -23.67
N VAL A 242 8.44 -16.89 -23.38
CA VAL A 242 7.41 -17.66 -22.64
C VAL A 242 7.24 -17.15 -21.21
N MET A 243 8.26 -16.49 -20.64
CA MET A 243 8.21 -15.97 -19.27
C MET A 243 7.43 -14.64 -19.14
N VAL A 244 7.10 -13.97 -20.24
CA VAL A 244 6.58 -12.59 -20.24
C VAL A 244 5.06 -12.56 -20.10
N GLY A 245 4.57 -12.01 -18.98
CA GLY A 245 3.18 -11.62 -18.77
C GLY A 245 2.88 -10.22 -19.31
N VAL A 246 1.60 -9.86 -19.45
CA VAL A 246 1.16 -8.56 -20.00
C VAL A 246 1.47 -7.42 -19.01
N PRO A 247 2.33 -6.43 -19.35
CA PRO A 247 2.78 -5.42 -18.40
C PRO A 247 1.66 -4.53 -17.83
N GLY A 248 1.53 -4.48 -16.51
CA GLY A 248 0.52 -3.69 -15.80
C GLY A 248 0.95 -2.30 -15.32
N MET A 249 2.26 -2.03 -15.25
CA MET A 249 2.85 -0.85 -14.58
C MET A 249 2.14 0.47 -14.93
N LEU A 250 2.08 0.82 -16.21
CA LEU A 250 1.52 2.11 -16.64
C LEU A 250 0.01 2.21 -16.45
N LYS A 251 -0.73 1.10 -16.59
CA LYS A 251 -2.17 1.05 -16.29
C LYS A 251 -2.43 1.29 -14.80
N GLY A 252 -1.66 0.65 -13.91
CA GLY A 252 -1.73 0.84 -12.46
C GLY A 252 -1.46 2.29 -12.02
N MET A 253 -0.39 2.89 -12.54
CA MET A 253 -0.05 4.29 -12.25
C MET A 253 -1.11 5.26 -12.80
N TYR A 254 -1.67 5.00 -13.98
CA TYR A 254 -2.72 5.84 -14.56
C TYR A 254 -4.04 5.74 -13.78
N GLU A 255 -4.47 4.52 -13.41
CA GLU A 255 -5.68 4.31 -12.60
C GLU A 255 -5.55 5.01 -11.24
N ALA A 256 -4.40 4.88 -10.58
CA ALA A 256 -4.10 5.59 -9.34
C ALA A 256 -4.14 7.12 -9.52
N HIS A 257 -3.65 7.63 -10.65
CA HIS A 257 -3.71 9.05 -11.00
C HIS A 257 -5.14 9.55 -11.21
N GLN A 258 -5.99 8.79 -11.91
CA GLN A 258 -7.39 9.17 -12.11
C GLN A 258 -8.19 9.18 -10.80
N LEU A 259 -7.84 8.32 -9.84
CA LEU A 259 -8.54 8.20 -8.55
C LEU A 259 -8.06 9.20 -7.48
N TYR A 260 -6.77 9.55 -7.48
CA TYR A 260 -6.14 10.30 -6.37
C TYR A 260 -5.06 11.33 -6.79
N GLY A 261 -4.79 11.49 -8.08
CA GLY A 261 -3.84 12.47 -8.59
C GLY A 261 -4.31 13.91 -8.42
N ARG A 262 -3.37 14.86 -8.37
CA ARG A 262 -3.66 16.30 -8.27
C ARG A 262 -2.89 17.12 -9.32
N LEU A 263 -1.64 16.79 -9.58
CA LEU A 263 -0.89 17.37 -10.69
C LEU A 263 -1.44 16.83 -12.03
N PRO A 264 -1.35 17.57 -13.14
CA PRO A 264 -1.60 17.02 -14.46
C PRO A 264 -0.70 15.80 -14.73
N TRP A 265 -1.27 14.71 -15.27
CA TRP A 265 -0.55 13.47 -15.60
C TRP A 265 0.79 13.74 -16.29
N LYS A 266 0.76 14.60 -17.32
CA LYS A 266 1.94 15.06 -18.05
C LYS A 266 3.09 15.52 -17.13
N ASN A 267 2.79 16.31 -16.10
CA ASN A 267 3.81 16.86 -15.21
C ASN A 267 4.45 15.77 -14.33
N VAL A 268 3.65 14.80 -13.87
CA VAL A 268 4.13 13.65 -13.08
C VAL A 268 5.06 12.77 -13.92
N ILE A 269 4.65 12.45 -15.15
CA ILE A 269 5.44 11.61 -16.07
C ILE A 269 6.67 12.35 -16.59
N THR A 270 6.60 13.65 -16.89
CA THR A 270 7.77 14.44 -17.27
C THR A 270 8.80 14.46 -16.14
N MET A 271 8.40 14.63 -14.87
CA MET A 271 9.35 14.57 -13.74
C MET A 271 10.05 13.21 -13.59
N ALA A 272 9.42 12.10 -14.00
CA ALA A 272 10.11 10.81 -14.12
C ALA A 272 11.00 10.72 -15.39
N ALA A 273 10.55 11.27 -16.52
CA ALA A 273 11.33 11.34 -17.76
C ALA A 273 12.62 12.16 -17.57
N ASP A 274 12.57 13.21 -16.75
CA ASP A 274 13.70 14.08 -16.41
C ASP A 274 14.84 13.27 -15.76
N VAL A 275 14.54 12.35 -14.83
CA VAL A 275 15.54 11.42 -14.24
C VAL A 275 16.26 10.58 -15.31
N ALA A 276 15.51 10.05 -16.28
CA ALA A 276 16.07 9.25 -17.37
C ALA A 276 16.92 10.10 -18.35
N ARG A 277 16.51 11.35 -18.58
CA ARG A 277 17.15 12.29 -19.52
C ARG A 277 18.41 12.92 -18.94
N ASP A 278 18.34 13.35 -17.68
CA ASP A 278 19.42 14.01 -16.96
C ASP A 278 20.41 13.00 -16.41
N GLY A 279 19.97 11.81 -16.01
CA GLY A 279 20.83 10.68 -15.65
C GLY A 279 21.09 10.55 -14.15
N PHE A 280 21.63 9.40 -13.77
CA PHE A 280 21.80 8.98 -12.39
C PHE A 280 23.11 8.21 -12.20
N ASN A 281 23.58 8.14 -10.95
CA ASN A 281 24.71 7.29 -10.59
C ASN A 281 24.22 5.85 -10.38
N VAL A 282 24.91 4.87 -10.99
CA VAL A 282 24.69 3.44 -10.75
C VAL A 282 24.79 3.16 -9.26
N THR A 283 23.73 2.56 -8.71
CA THR A 283 23.60 2.29 -7.28
C THR A 283 24.48 1.10 -6.85
N HIS A 284 24.61 0.81 -5.55
CA HIS A 284 25.34 -0.38 -5.10
C HIS A 284 24.64 -1.65 -5.60
N ASP A 285 23.34 -1.76 -5.34
CA ASP A 285 22.52 -2.94 -5.62
C ASP A 285 22.41 -3.18 -7.14
N LEU A 286 22.33 -2.12 -7.95
CA LEU A 286 22.35 -2.23 -9.42
C LEU A 286 23.68 -2.77 -9.95
N ALA A 287 24.82 -2.34 -9.40
CA ALA A 287 26.13 -2.85 -9.81
C ALA A 287 26.28 -4.34 -9.43
N GLU A 288 25.81 -4.73 -8.24
CA GLU A 288 25.84 -6.12 -7.79
C GLU A 288 24.88 -7.02 -8.59
N ALA A 289 23.68 -6.54 -8.90
CA ALA A 289 22.73 -7.24 -9.76
C ALA A 289 23.27 -7.44 -11.19
N LEU A 290 23.92 -6.43 -11.77
CA LEU A 290 24.59 -6.55 -13.08
C LEU A 290 25.75 -7.54 -13.05
N ALA A 291 26.54 -7.57 -11.96
CA ALA A 291 27.58 -8.58 -11.78
C ALA A 291 27.01 -10.00 -11.75
N LYS A 292 25.86 -10.21 -11.09
CA LYS A 292 25.18 -11.52 -11.01
C LYS A 292 24.64 -12.03 -12.36
N VAL A 293 24.30 -11.16 -13.31
CA VAL A 293 23.73 -11.55 -14.62
C VAL A 293 24.68 -11.48 -15.81
N LYS A 294 25.88 -10.88 -15.67
CA LYS A 294 26.84 -10.66 -16.77
C LYS A 294 27.12 -11.92 -17.59
N ASP A 295 27.35 -13.04 -16.90
CA ASP A 295 27.78 -14.32 -17.50
C ASP A 295 26.59 -15.28 -17.79
N GLN A 296 25.35 -14.78 -17.73
CA GLN A 296 24.13 -15.55 -18.05
C GLN A 296 23.67 -15.31 -19.50
N ASN A 297 22.61 -15.99 -19.95
CA ASN A 297 22.02 -15.72 -21.27
C ASN A 297 21.33 -14.34 -21.27
N ILE A 298 21.99 -13.34 -21.83
CA ILE A 298 21.52 -11.95 -21.91
C ILE A 298 21.49 -11.46 -23.37
N SER A 299 20.40 -10.80 -23.75
CA SER A 299 20.19 -10.29 -25.11
C SER A 299 21.24 -9.23 -25.50
N LYS A 300 21.54 -9.08 -26.80
CA LYS A 300 22.46 -8.02 -27.24
C LYS A 300 21.96 -6.63 -26.84
N ALA A 301 20.65 -6.38 -26.94
CA ALA A 301 20.04 -5.14 -26.47
C ALA A 301 20.28 -4.91 -24.96
N PHE A 302 20.20 -5.95 -24.13
CA PHE A 302 20.56 -5.85 -22.71
C PHE A 302 22.05 -5.51 -22.50
N GLN A 303 22.95 -6.14 -23.27
CA GLN A 303 24.39 -5.84 -23.21
C GLN A 303 24.70 -4.39 -23.62
N ASP A 304 24.19 -3.96 -24.79
CA ASP A 304 24.38 -2.61 -25.33
C ASP A 304 23.82 -1.51 -24.39
N LEU A 305 22.83 -1.83 -23.56
CA LEU A 305 22.11 -0.89 -22.69
C LEU A 305 22.64 -0.83 -21.25
N PHE A 306 23.12 -1.95 -20.69
CA PHE A 306 23.52 -2.06 -19.28
C PHE A 306 24.99 -2.43 -19.05
N LEU A 307 25.71 -2.91 -20.06
CA LEU A 307 27.10 -3.36 -19.94
C LEU A 307 28.01 -2.57 -20.90
N PRO A 308 28.32 -1.29 -20.60
CA PRO A 308 29.20 -0.46 -21.43
C PRO A 308 30.57 -1.15 -21.64
N ASP A 309 31.03 -1.19 -22.89
CA ASP A 309 32.23 -1.93 -23.33
C ASP A 309 32.25 -3.42 -22.92
N GLY A 310 31.07 -4.03 -22.70
CA GLY A 310 30.92 -5.40 -22.22
C GLY A 310 31.28 -5.59 -20.74
N GLN A 311 31.38 -4.50 -19.96
CA GLN A 311 31.73 -4.53 -18.54
C GLN A 311 30.56 -4.14 -17.65
N VAL A 312 30.58 -4.66 -16.43
CA VAL A 312 29.64 -4.27 -15.38
C VAL A 312 30.02 -2.86 -14.92
N PRO A 313 29.09 -1.89 -14.94
CA PRO A 313 29.37 -0.54 -14.49
C PRO A 313 29.62 -0.53 -12.97
N LEU A 314 30.62 0.23 -12.54
CA LEU A 314 30.92 0.40 -11.12
C LEU A 314 29.84 1.24 -10.45
N SER A 315 29.54 0.94 -9.18
CA SER A 315 28.73 1.82 -8.34
C SER A 315 29.34 3.23 -8.31
N GLY A 316 28.50 4.26 -8.44
CA GLY A 316 28.90 5.65 -8.63
C GLY A 316 29.17 6.08 -10.07
N LEU A 317 29.16 5.17 -11.06
CA LEU A 317 29.27 5.55 -12.48
C LEU A 317 27.99 6.26 -12.93
N PHE A 318 28.14 7.43 -13.57
CA PHE A 318 27.01 8.20 -14.08
C PHE A 318 26.53 7.67 -15.45
N ILE A 319 25.23 7.35 -15.55
CA ILE A 319 24.58 6.84 -16.77
C ILE A 319 23.28 7.59 -17.08
N LYS A 320 22.80 7.48 -18.33
CA LYS A 320 21.56 8.09 -18.82
C LYS A 320 20.69 7.02 -19.51
N ARG A 321 19.37 7.21 -19.50
CA ARG A 321 18.38 6.37 -20.20
C ARG A 321 17.55 7.23 -21.15
N LEU A 322 18.21 7.81 -22.15
CA LEU A 322 17.58 8.69 -23.16
C LEU A 322 16.45 7.99 -23.93
N ASP A 323 16.53 6.66 -24.03
CA ASP A 323 15.51 5.75 -24.53
C ASP A 323 14.23 5.79 -23.68
N LEU A 324 14.34 5.58 -22.36
CA LEU A 324 13.19 5.68 -21.44
C LEU A 324 12.68 7.11 -21.32
N ALA A 325 13.56 8.11 -21.36
CA ALA A 325 13.14 9.52 -21.39
C ALA A 325 12.24 9.79 -22.60
N ALA A 326 12.64 9.34 -23.79
CA ALA A 326 11.85 9.49 -25.00
C ALA A 326 10.53 8.69 -24.99
N ILE A 327 10.47 7.54 -24.29
CA ILE A 327 9.22 6.80 -24.07
C ILE A 327 8.28 7.57 -23.13
N LEU A 328 8.79 8.00 -21.97
CA LEU A 328 8.02 8.71 -20.95
C LEU A 328 7.54 10.07 -21.46
N ASP A 329 8.36 10.81 -22.22
CA ASP A 329 7.96 12.06 -22.87
C ASP A 329 6.79 11.85 -23.86
N ARG A 330 6.72 10.71 -24.57
CA ARG A 330 5.55 10.39 -25.42
C ARG A 330 4.32 10.02 -24.58
N ILE A 331 4.47 9.20 -23.53
CA ILE A 331 3.36 8.84 -22.62
C ILE A 331 2.82 10.07 -21.87
N ALA A 332 3.67 11.06 -21.58
CA ALA A 332 3.29 12.33 -20.96
C ALA A 332 2.45 13.23 -21.88
N VAL A 333 2.57 13.08 -23.21
CA VAL A 333 1.84 13.88 -24.22
C VAL A 333 0.63 13.12 -24.78
N ASN A 334 0.80 11.86 -25.13
CA ASN A 334 -0.18 11.02 -25.82
C ASN A 334 -1.06 10.21 -24.85
N GLY A 335 -0.67 10.08 -23.58
CA GLY A 335 -1.30 9.19 -22.60
C GLY A 335 -0.82 7.74 -22.73
N ILE A 336 -1.41 6.83 -21.93
CA ILE A 336 -1.00 5.42 -21.87
C ILE A 336 -1.31 4.60 -23.14
N SER A 337 -2.14 5.12 -24.05
CA SER A 337 -2.42 4.50 -25.35
C SER A 337 -1.15 4.32 -26.20
N GLU A 338 -0.14 5.16 -26.03
CA GLU A 338 1.20 5.02 -26.62
C GLU A 338 1.84 3.65 -26.33
N PHE A 339 1.56 3.06 -25.16
CA PHE A 339 2.12 1.80 -24.68
C PHE A 339 1.19 0.60 -24.92
N TYR A 340 -0.13 0.76 -24.76
CA TYR A 340 -1.10 -0.35 -24.84
C TYR A 340 -1.74 -0.54 -26.23
N ASN A 341 -1.81 0.51 -27.06
CA ASN A 341 -2.48 0.49 -28.38
C ASN A 341 -1.62 1.20 -29.46
N GLY A 342 -0.30 1.04 -29.44
CA GLY A 342 0.63 1.84 -30.24
C GLY A 342 1.89 1.11 -30.69
N ASN A 343 2.83 1.84 -31.30
CA ASN A 343 4.06 1.27 -31.84
C ASN A 343 4.90 0.52 -30.78
N LEU A 344 4.85 0.98 -29.51
CA LEU A 344 5.50 0.28 -28.39
C LEU A 344 4.91 -1.11 -28.15
N THR A 345 3.59 -1.25 -28.28
CA THR A 345 2.88 -2.54 -28.18
C THR A 345 3.40 -3.50 -29.25
N GLN A 346 3.51 -3.02 -30.49
CA GLN A 346 3.93 -3.82 -31.64
C GLN A 346 5.39 -4.28 -31.56
N GLU A 347 6.31 -3.43 -31.12
CA GLU A 347 7.72 -3.84 -30.94
C GLU A 347 7.91 -4.83 -29.78
N ILE A 348 7.14 -4.71 -28.69
CA ILE A 348 7.18 -5.65 -27.56
C ILE A 348 6.63 -7.01 -28.00
N VAL A 349 5.46 -7.03 -28.64
CA VAL A 349 4.84 -8.26 -29.17
C VAL A 349 5.79 -8.96 -30.15
N ALA A 350 6.39 -8.23 -31.08
CA ALA A 350 7.32 -8.80 -32.05
C ALA A 350 8.58 -9.39 -31.38
N GLU A 351 9.24 -8.67 -30.47
CA GLU A 351 10.46 -9.16 -29.81
C GLU A 351 10.16 -10.37 -28.91
N VAL A 352 9.04 -10.36 -28.17
CA VAL A 352 8.63 -11.51 -27.33
C VAL A 352 8.35 -12.75 -28.18
N GLN A 353 7.66 -12.61 -29.32
CA GLN A 353 7.41 -13.73 -30.24
C GLN A 353 8.70 -14.24 -30.90
N ILE A 354 9.65 -13.35 -31.23
CA ILE A 354 11.00 -13.73 -31.69
C ILE A 354 11.75 -14.54 -30.62
N LYS A 355 11.49 -14.31 -29.33
CA LYS A 355 12.01 -15.12 -28.20
C LYS A 355 11.11 -16.30 -27.80
N GLY A 356 10.19 -16.71 -28.69
CA GLY A 356 9.34 -17.89 -28.50
C GLY A 356 8.17 -17.71 -27.54
N GLY A 357 7.86 -16.48 -27.13
CA GLY A 357 6.67 -16.14 -26.37
C GLY A 357 5.42 -16.02 -27.24
N VAL A 358 4.26 -15.83 -26.59
CA VAL A 358 2.94 -15.90 -27.23
C VAL A 358 2.01 -14.73 -26.87
N ILE A 359 2.57 -13.61 -26.40
CA ILE A 359 1.82 -12.37 -26.19
C ILE A 359 1.39 -11.75 -27.53
N THR A 360 0.26 -11.06 -27.53
CA THR A 360 -0.39 -10.46 -28.71
C THR A 360 -0.79 -9.01 -28.44
N GLU A 361 -1.09 -8.23 -29.48
CA GLU A 361 -1.66 -6.88 -29.33
C GLU A 361 -3.06 -6.92 -28.66
N GLU A 362 -3.82 -8.00 -28.87
CA GLU A 362 -5.10 -8.22 -28.21
C GLU A 362 -4.96 -8.32 -26.68
N ASP A 363 -3.94 -9.03 -26.18
CA ASP A 363 -3.65 -9.12 -24.74
C ASP A 363 -3.41 -7.76 -24.08
N PHE A 364 -2.69 -6.85 -24.75
CA PHE A 364 -2.46 -5.48 -24.26
C PHE A 364 -3.74 -4.64 -24.27
N SER A 365 -4.53 -4.70 -25.35
CA SER A 365 -5.78 -3.94 -25.46
C SER A 365 -6.85 -4.39 -24.46
N ASN A 366 -6.89 -5.69 -24.12
CA ASN A 366 -7.77 -6.27 -23.10
C ASN A 366 -7.25 -6.09 -21.66
N TYR A 367 -6.01 -5.59 -21.45
CA TYR A 367 -5.43 -5.46 -20.12
C TYR A 367 -6.14 -4.41 -19.24
N SER A 368 -6.47 -4.82 -18.02
CA SER A 368 -7.10 -4.00 -16.99
C SER A 368 -6.55 -4.30 -15.60
N THR A 369 -6.64 -3.30 -14.73
CA THR A 369 -6.30 -3.37 -13.30
C THR A 369 -7.53 -3.74 -12.49
N VAL A 370 -7.34 -4.42 -11.35
CA VAL A 370 -8.45 -4.77 -10.45
C VAL A 370 -8.49 -3.78 -9.28
N LEU A 371 -9.61 -3.09 -9.12
CA LEU A 371 -9.90 -2.28 -7.93
C LEU A 371 -10.59 -3.15 -6.89
N GLN A 372 -9.99 -3.29 -5.71
CA GLN A 372 -10.51 -4.12 -4.63
C GLN A 372 -10.49 -3.38 -3.28
N GLN A 373 -11.27 -3.87 -2.32
CA GLN A 373 -11.04 -3.55 -0.91
C GLN A 373 -9.85 -4.36 -0.38
N PRO A 374 -9.05 -3.85 0.57
CA PRO A 374 -8.05 -4.66 1.26
C PRO A 374 -8.72 -5.75 2.11
N VAL A 375 -7.98 -6.82 2.41
CA VAL A 375 -8.30 -7.63 3.58
C VAL A 375 -7.87 -6.86 4.84
N GLU A 376 -8.70 -6.84 5.88
CA GLU A 376 -8.39 -6.13 7.13
C GLU A 376 -8.67 -6.95 8.39
N MET A 377 -8.00 -6.61 9.49
CA MET A 377 -8.28 -7.12 10.83
C MET A 377 -8.08 -6.05 11.90
N THR A 378 -8.75 -6.20 13.04
CA THR A 378 -8.34 -5.52 14.28
C THR A 378 -7.20 -6.28 14.95
N TYR A 379 -6.05 -5.63 15.13
CA TYR A 379 -4.91 -6.09 15.92
C TYR A 379 -4.54 -5.02 16.95
N GLN A 380 -4.58 -5.32 18.25
CA GLN A 380 -4.11 -4.38 19.31
C GLN A 380 -4.67 -2.94 19.18
N GLY A 381 -5.97 -2.80 18.89
CA GLY A 381 -6.65 -1.50 18.74
C GLY A 381 -6.35 -0.74 17.44
N HIS A 382 -5.74 -1.40 16.46
CA HIS A 382 -5.45 -0.86 15.14
C HIS A 382 -6.08 -1.75 14.06
N GLN A 383 -6.53 -1.16 12.95
CA GLN A 383 -6.91 -1.88 11.75
C GLN A 383 -5.67 -2.05 10.86
N VAL A 384 -5.24 -3.30 10.66
CA VAL A 384 -4.18 -3.68 9.72
C VAL A 384 -4.85 -4.06 8.41
N MET A 385 -4.36 -3.53 7.28
CA MET A 385 -4.95 -3.64 5.94
C MET A 385 -3.88 -4.09 4.93
N ALA A 386 -4.18 -5.11 4.13
CA ALA A 386 -3.26 -5.67 3.13
C ALA A 386 -3.99 -6.07 1.84
N ALA A 387 -3.22 -6.38 0.79
CA ALA A 387 -3.77 -6.76 -0.51
C ALA A 387 -4.50 -8.14 -0.49
N PRO A 388 -5.68 -8.27 -1.13
CA PRO A 388 -6.39 -9.55 -1.25
C PRO A 388 -5.74 -10.48 -2.29
N ALA A 389 -6.21 -11.73 -2.32
CA ALA A 389 -5.83 -12.74 -3.32
C ALA A 389 -5.97 -12.19 -4.76
N PRO A 390 -5.02 -12.46 -5.67
CA PRO A 390 -3.92 -13.44 -5.58
C PRO A 390 -2.71 -13.01 -4.73
N ASN A 391 -2.75 -11.84 -4.08
CA ASN A 391 -1.67 -11.39 -3.19
C ASN A 391 -1.82 -12.02 -1.80
N THR A 392 -0.71 -12.32 -1.13
CA THR A 392 -0.68 -13.08 0.13
C THR A 392 -1.02 -12.27 1.39
N GLY A 393 -1.66 -11.11 1.28
CA GLY A 393 -2.01 -10.26 2.42
C GLY A 393 -2.91 -10.95 3.45
N ALA A 394 -3.73 -11.92 3.04
CA ALA A 394 -4.51 -12.76 3.96
C ALA A 394 -3.61 -13.55 4.93
N ALA A 395 -2.39 -13.94 4.54
CA ALA A 395 -1.45 -14.67 5.39
C ALA A 395 -0.86 -13.80 6.51
N LEU A 396 -0.67 -12.49 6.25
CA LEU A 396 -0.29 -11.52 7.28
C LEU A 396 -1.40 -11.39 8.34
N ILE A 397 -2.66 -11.35 7.89
CA ILE A 397 -3.83 -11.36 8.78
C ILE A 397 -3.88 -12.66 9.60
N THR A 398 -3.66 -13.84 9.00
CA THR A 398 -3.58 -15.10 9.74
C THR A 398 -2.47 -15.10 10.79
N ALA A 399 -1.26 -14.64 10.42
CA ALA A 399 -0.12 -14.61 11.33
C ALA A 399 -0.38 -13.69 12.53
N LEU A 400 -0.93 -12.50 12.30
CA LEU A 400 -1.30 -11.56 13.37
C LEU A 400 -2.47 -12.08 14.22
N ASN A 401 -3.50 -12.69 13.63
CA ASN A 401 -4.59 -13.35 14.36
C ASN A 401 -4.09 -14.47 15.31
N ILE A 402 -3.10 -15.27 14.87
CA ILE A 402 -2.48 -16.31 15.71
C ILE A 402 -1.66 -15.66 16.83
N LEU A 403 -0.79 -14.70 16.50
CA LEU A 403 0.10 -14.02 17.46
C LEU A 403 -0.63 -13.18 18.52
N GLU A 404 -1.80 -12.61 18.20
CA GLU A 404 -2.58 -11.81 19.14
C GLU A 404 -2.93 -12.61 20.41
N GLY A 405 -3.33 -13.88 20.24
CA GLY A 405 -3.74 -14.74 21.35
C GLY A 405 -2.61 -15.26 22.24
N PHE A 406 -1.35 -15.00 21.92
CA PHE A 406 -0.22 -15.20 22.85
C PHE A 406 -0.01 -14.00 23.79
N ASN A 407 -0.74 -12.88 23.61
CA ASN A 407 -0.63 -11.66 24.42
C ASN A 407 0.82 -11.14 24.55
N ILE A 408 1.55 -11.13 23.42
CA ILE A 408 2.96 -10.74 23.37
C ILE A 408 3.12 -9.26 23.72
N THR A 409 3.99 -8.95 24.68
CA THR A 409 4.32 -7.59 25.12
C THR A 409 5.83 -7.38 25.16
N SER A 410 6.28 -6.16 25.42
CA SER A 410 7.69 -5.84 25.67
C SER A 410 8.34 -6.57 26.86
N GLN A 411 7.54 -7.27 27.70
CA GLN A 411 8.02 -8.09 28.83
C GLN A 411 8.01 -9.60 28.53
N SER A 412 7.55 -10.03 27.36
CA SER A 412 7.49 -11.45 27.00
C SER A 412 8.90 -12.05 26.80
N PRO A 413 9.15 -13.31 27.22
CA PRO A 413 10.45 -13.96 27.02
C PRO A 413 10.79 -14.10 25.53
N ARG A 414 11.89 -13.45 25.10
CA ARG A 414 12.33 -13.41 23.69
C ARG A 414 12.40 -14.78 23.03
N ASN A 415 12.96 -15.77 23.73
CA ASN A 415 13.09 -17.14 23.27
C ASN A 415 11.76 -17.87 23.01
N SER A 416 10.71 -17.60 23.79
CA SER A 416 9.36 -18.09 23.51
C SER A 416 8.73 -17.30 22.36
N THR A 417 8.89 -15.97 22.35
CA THR A 417 8.37 -15.11 21.28
C THR A 417 8.93 -15.49 19.90
N TYR A 418 10.25 -15.66 19.73
CA TYR A 418 10.84 -16.09 18.46
C TYR A 418 10.33 -17.47 18.02
N HIS A 419 10.16 -18.41 18.96
CA HIS A 419 9.60 -19.72 18.64
C HIS A 419 8.13 -19.63 18.18
N TRP A 420 7.28 -18.87 18.87
CA TRP A 420 5.89 -18.66 18.47
C TRP A 420 5.75 -17.99 17.10
N ILE A 421 6.62 -17.00 16.80
CA ILE A 421 6.67 -16.36 15.47
C ILE A 421 7.07 -17.40 14.42
N ALA A 422 8.10 -18.21 14.66
CA ALA A 422 8.56 -19.22 13.72
C ALA A 422 7.48 -20.28 13.41
N GLU A 423 6.77 -20.80 14.42
CA GLU A 423 5.67 -21.75 14.18
C GLU A 423 4.47 -21.07 13.50
N THR A 424 4.15 -19.83 13.88
CA THR A 424 3.07 -19.06 13.24
C THR A 424 3.37 -18.79 11.76
N LEU A 425 4.61 -18.44 11.42
CA LEU A 425 5.00 -18.18 10.03
C LEU A 425 5.00 -19.47 9.19
N LYS A 426 5.31 -20.65 9.76
CA LYS A 426 5.09 -21.94 9.07
C LYS A 426 3.62 -22.11 8.68
N ILE A 427 2.70 -21.83 9.62
CA ILE A 427 1.25 -21.94 9.39
C ILE A 427 0.80 -20.96 8.30
N ALA A 428 1.19 -19.69 8.42
CA ALA A 428 0.81 -18.64 7.49
C ALA A 428 1.37 -18.86 6.07
N LEU A 429 2.63 -19.30 5.94
CA LEU A 429 3.24 -19.64 4.65
C LEU A 429 2.62 -20.89 4.03
N SER A 430 2.32 -21.93 4.81
CA SER A 430 1.62 -23.12 4.31
C SER A 430 0.24 -22.77 3.74
N LEU A 431 -0.52 -21.90 4.42
CA LEU A 431 -1.81 -21.42 3.91
C LEU A 431 -1.64 -20.50 2.68
N ALA A 432 -0.67 -19.59 2.71
CA ALA A 432 -0.34 -18.74 1.55
C ALA A 432 0.00 -19.57 0.30
N SER A 433 0.64 -20.74 0.47
CA SER A 433 1.00 -21.64 -0.63
C SER A 433 -0.19 -22.19 -1.42
N GLY A 434 -1.41 -22.16 -0.86
CA GLY A 434 -2.66 -22.59 -1.50
C GLY A 434 -3.46 -21.47 -2.17
N LEU A 435 -3.03 -20.22 -2.11
CA LEU A 435 -3.73 -19.09 -2.73
C LEU A 435 -3.56 -19.07 -4.26
N GLY A 436 -4.43 -18.34 -4.95
CA GLY A 436 -4.44 -18.18 -6.41
C GLY A 436 -5.32 -16.99 -6.82
N ASP A 437 -5.69 -16.89 -8.09
CA ASP A 437 -6.61 -15.84 -8.59
C ASP A 437 -8.07 -16.21 -8.30
N PRO A 438 -8.80 -15.50 -7.41
CA PRO A 438 -10.17 -15.84 -7.05
C PRO A 438 -11.18 -15.64 -8.20
N ASN A 439 -10.79 -14.93 -9.26
CA ASN A 439 -11.62 -14.78 -10.46
C ASN A 439 -11.63 -16.04 -11.34
N PHE A 440 -10.64 -16.93 -11.16
CA PHE A 440 -10.48 -18.17 -11.92
C PHE A 440 -10.74 -19.43 -11.06
N ASP A 441 -10.66 -19.32 -9.73
CA ASP A 441 -10.98 -20.40 -8.81
C ASP A 441 -11.71 -19.86 -7.56
N SER A 442 -13.01 -20.15 -7.45
CA SER A 442 -13.83 -19.69 -6.34
C SER A 442 -13.42 -20.29 -4.99
N SER A 443 -12.78 -21.46 -4.95
CA SER A 443 -12.35 -22.10 -3.70
C SER A 443 -11.25 -21.31 -2.98
N VAL A 444 -10.49 -20.48 -3.70
CA VAL A 444 -9.55 -19.51 -3.10
C VAL A 444 -10.27 -18.54 -2.17
N SER A 445 -11.53 -18.18 -2.46
CA SER A 445 -12.33 -17.30 -1.58
C SER A 445 -12.70 -17.99 -0.26
N GLU A 446 -12.89 -19.32 -0.27
CA GLU A 446 -13.11 -20.12 0.95
C GLU A 446 -11.82 -20.20 1.79
N VAL A 447 -10.68 -20.44 1.14
CA VAL A 447 -9.35 -20.41 1.78
C VAL A 447 -9.05 -19.05 2.42
N VAL A 448 -9.30 -17.95 1.70
CA VAL A 448 -9.16 -16.58 2.26
C VAL A 448 -10.11 -16.38 3.46
N THR A 449 -11.35 -16.86 3.39
CA THR A 449 -12.31 -16.75 4.50
C THR A 449 -11.82 -17.49 5.75
N GLU A 450 -11.23 -18.69 5.59
CA GLU A 450 -10.57 -19.44 6.67
C GLU A 450 -9.35 -18.70 7.23
N MET A 451 -8.50 -18.14 6.37
CA MET A 451 -7.30 -17.38 6.76
C MET A 451 -7.59 -16.11 7.57
N LEU A 452 -8.75 -15.48 7.37
CA LEU A 452 -9.16 -14.26 8.08
C LEU A 452 -9.84 -14.54 9.44
N SER A 453 -10.31 -15.77 9.69
CA SER A 453 -11.05 -16.14 10.92
C SER A 453 -10.17 -16.17 12.18
N LYS A 454 -10.62 -15.49 13.25
CA LYS A 454 -9.96 -15.53 14.56
C LYS A 454 -10.16 -16.87 15.26
N GLU A 455 -11.25 -17.57 14.97
CA GLU A 455 -11.59 -18.91 15.46
C GLU A 455 -10.62 -19.94 14.89
N LYS A 456 -10.38 -19.91 13.57
CA LYS A 456 -9.38 -20.74 12.88
C LYS A 456 -7.97 -20.45 13.37
N ALA A 457 -7.61 -19.18 13.53
CA ALA A 457 -6.33 -18.79 14.14
C ALA A 457 -6.17 -19.29 15.59
N ALA A 458 -7.25 -19.34 16.39
CA ALA A 458 -7.22 -19.93 17.73
C ALA A 458 -7.03 -21.45 17.72
N LEU A 459 -7.60 -22.15 16.72
CA LEU A 459 -7.35 -23.58 16.50
C LEU A 459 -5.89 -23.83 16.08
N TYR A 460 -5.34 -23.05 15.15
CA TYR A 460 -3.92 -23.18 14.78
C TYR A 460 -2.99 -22.86 15.96
N ARG A 461 -3.30 -21.84 16.76
CA ARG A 461 -2.54 -21.52 17.98
C ARG A 461 -2.51 -22.69 18.98
N SER A 462 -3.61 -23.44 19.13
CA SER A 462 -3.65 -24.58 20.05
C SER A 462 -2.85 -25.81 19.59
N MET A 463 -2.36 -25.81 18.34
CA MET A 463 -1.44 -26.82 17.80
C MET A 463 0.05 -26.45 18.01
N ILE A 464 0.35 -25.22 18.44
CA ILE A 464 1.74 -24.78 18.70
C ILE A 464 2.17 -25.28 20.09
N SER A 465 3.26 -26.06 20.13
CA SER A 465 3.83 -26.58 21.38
C SER A 465 4.93 -25.66 21.88
N ASP A 466 4.72 -25.00 23.02
CA ASP A 466 5.69 -24.08 23.66
C ASP A 466 7.12 -24.65 23.84
N SER A 467 7.27 -25.98 23.81
CA SER A 467 8.53 -26.69 24.03
C SER A 467 9.15 -27.31 22.78
N GLN A 468 8.42 -27.45 21.67
CA GLN A 468 8.87 -28.23 20.51
C GLN A 468 8.36 -27.68 19.17
N ALA A 469 9.28 -27.46 18.23
CA ALA A 469 8.98 -27.09 16.86
C ALA A 469 8.45 -28.29 16.06
N SER A 470 7.38 -28.05 15.29
CA SER A 470 6.73 -29.01 14.41
C SER A 470 7.22 -28.88 12.96
N PRO A 471 7.12 -29.95 12.15
CA PRO A 471 7.25 -29.84 10.70
C PRO A 471 6.05 -29.10 10.11
N PRO A 472 6.18 -28.31 9.03
CA PRO A 472 5.08 -27.49 8.49
C PRO A 472 3.78 -28.25 8.20
N GLY A 473 3.89 -29.46 7.64
CA GLY A 473 2.76 -30.36 7.36
C GLY A 473 2.06 -30.96 8.58
N HIS A 474 2.45 -30.59 9.80
CA HIS A 474 1.70 -30.89 11.03
C HIS A 474 0.40 -30.08 11.12
N TYR A 475 0.43 -28.83 10.66
CA TYR A 475 -0.65 -27.87 10.86
C TYR A 475 -1.70 -27.89 9.76
N THR A 476 -1.25 -27.96 8.51
CA THR A 476 -2.08 -27.90 7.31
C THR A 476 -1.24 -28.38 6.11
N PRO A 477 -1.85 -28.93 5.03
CA PRO A 477 -1.13 -29.19 3.79
C PRO A 477 -0.45 -27.92 3.23
N ALA A 478 0.69 -28.11 2.57
CA ALA A 478 1.41 -27.05 1.88
C ALA A 478 1.79 -27.50 0.47
N TYR A 479 1.75 -26.56 -0.47
CA TYR A 479 2.22 -26.73 -1.84
C TYR A 479 3.66 -26.26 -1.97
N ALA A 480 4.25 -26.43 -3.16
CA ALA A 480 5.54 -25.85 -3.48
C ALA A 480 5.44 -24.31 -3.47
N LEU A 481 6.08 -23.67 -2.49
CA LEU A 481 6.46 -22.27 -2.58
C LEU A 481 7.79 -22.16 -3.31
N GLU A 482 7.88 -21.16 -4.16
CA GLU A 482 9.09 -20.74 -4.86
C GLU A 482 9.67 -19.52 -4.14
N GLU A 483 10.97 -19.27 -4.26
CA GLU A 483 11.58 -18.05 -3.71
C GLU A 483 11.01 -16.82 -4.42
N GLY A 484 10.33 -15.95 -3.65
CA GLY A 484 9.43 -14.96 -4.23
C GLY A 484 10.14 -13.84 -5.02
N ALA A 485 9.38 -13.23 -5.94
CA ALA A 485 9.81 -12.09 -6.76
C ALA A 485 10.51 -10.97 -5.98
N VAL A 486 11.58 -10.40 -6.57
CA VAL A 486 12.26 -9.23 -6.00
C VAL A 486 11.50 -7.96 -6.38
N ALA A 487 11.23 -7.07 -5.42
CA ALA A 487 10.35 -5.93 -5.63
C ALA A 487 11.02 -4.58 -5.30
N SER A 488 10.58 -3.54 -6.01
CA SER A 488 10.72 -2.13 -5.60
C SER A 488 9.55 -1.72 -4.71
N GLN A 489 9.81 -0.90 -3.70
CA GLN A 489 8.87 -0.42 -2.70
C GLN A 489 8.89 1.11 -2.57
N VAL A 490 7.70 1.71 -2.48
CA VAL A 490 7.49 3.15 -2.26
C VAL A 490 6.43 3.35 -1.19
N MET A 491 6.78 4.05 -0.11
CA MET A 491 5.87 4.36 1.00
C MET A 491 5.81 5.87 1.19
N ILE A 492 4.60 6.43 1.16
CA ILE A 492 4.36 7.87 1.27
C ILE A 492 3.19 8.15 2.20
N MET A 493 3.36 9.17 3.04
CA MET A 493 2.29 9.84 3.77
C MET A 493 2.47 11.34 3.56
N GLY A 494 1.47 12.03 3.01
CA GLY A 494 1.57 13.47 2.68
C GLY A 494 0.57 14.35 3.44
N PRO A 495 0.60 15.68 3.18
CA PRO A 495 -0.29 16.67 3.81
C PRO A 495 -1.74 16.58 3.31
N ASP A 496 -2.03 15.65 2.42
CA ASP A 496 -3.37 15.34 1.92
C ASP A 496 -4.08 14.23 2.69
N ASP A 497 -3.43 13.71 3.74
CA ASP A 497 -3.93 12.64 4.61
C ASP A 497 -4.19 11.30 3.89
N PHE A 498 -3.55 11.08 2.74
CA PHE A 498 -3.40 9.74 2.17
C PHE A 498 -2.22 8.99 2.81
N ILE A 499 -2.41 7.69 2.99
CA ILE A 499 -1.35 6.71 3.23
C ILE A 499 -1.23 5.87 1.95
N VAL A 500 -0.01 5.77 1.40
CA VAL A 500 0.25 5.05 0.15
C VAL A 500 1.39 4.06 0.37
N SER A 501 1.16 2.80 0.01
CA SER A 501 2.20 1.76 -0.09
C SER A 501 2.13 1.12 -1.48
N VAL A 502 3.25 1.10 -2.20
CA VAL A 502 3.34 0.61 -3.58
C VAL A 502 4.45 -0.42 -3.69
N MET A 503 4.10 -1.66 -3.98
CA MET A 503 5.05 -2.72 -4.30
C MET A 503 5.00 -2.96 -5.81
N SER A 504 6.15 -3.08 -6.48
CA SER A 504 6.20 -3.34 -7.92
C SER A 504 7.36 -4.25 -8.30
N SER A 505 7.20 -5.06 -9.34
CA SER A 505 8.19 -6.09 -9.69
C SER A 505 8.16 -6.49 -11.17
N LEU A 506 9.34 -6.87 -11.68
CA LEU A 506 9.63 -7.57 -12.94
C LEU A 506 9.75 -9.10 -12.76
N ASN A 507 9.46 -9.63 -11.57
CA ASN A 507 9.68 -11.01 -11.12
C ASN A 507 11.14 -11.34 -10.71
N ARG A 508 11.93 -12.01 -11.56
CA ARG A 508 13.36 -12.28 -11.30
C ARG A 508 14.21 -11.01 -11.53
N PRO A 509 15.48 -10.95 -11.09
CA PRO A 509 16.38 -9.84 -11.41
C PRO A 509 16.48 -9.59 -12.93
N PHE A 510 16.06 -8.39 -13.35
CA PHE A 510 15.87 -7.96 -14.74
C PHE A 510 14.81 -8.74 -15.55
N GLY A 511 13.88 -9.43 -14.89
CA GLY A 511 12.80 -10.20 -15.49
C GLY A 511 13.27 -11.24 -16.49
N SER A 512 12.71 -11.20 -17.70
CA SER A 512 13.07 -12.08 -18.83
C SER A 512 14.41 -11.73 -19.48
N ARG A 513 15.02 -10.59 -19.14
CA ARG A 513 16.22 -10.00 -19.79
C ARG A 513 16.05 -9.70 -21.29
N ILE A 514 14.79 -9.74 -21.75
CA ILE A 514 14.37 -9.21 -23.04
C ILE A 514 14.21 -7.69 -22.89
N VAL A 515 14.84 -6.96 -23.81
CA VAL A 515 14.74 -5.51 -23.93
C VAL A 515 14.15 -5.22 -25.31
N SER A 516 13.05 -4.48 -25.35
CA SER A 516 12.40 -4.08 -26.61
C SER A 516 13.30 -3.13 -27.44
N PRO A 517 13.06 -2.98 -28.75
CA PRO A 517 13.81 -2.04 -29.60
C PRO A 517 13.89 -0.60 -29.08
N SER A 518 12.87 -0.09 -28.39
CA SER A 518 12.87 1.22 -27.73
C SER A 518 13.45 1.22 -26.30
N GLY A 519 13.94 0.10 -25.77
CA GLY A 519 14.63 0.02 -24.48
C GLY A 519 13.79 -0.49 -23.29
N ILE A 520 12.60 -1.04 -23.52
CA ILE A 520 11.70 -1.51 -22.45
C ILE A 520 12.11 -2.91 -21.99
N LEU A 521 12.57 -3.02 -20.75
CA LEU A 521 12.90 -4.30 -20.10
C LEU A 521 11.62 -5.02 -19.65
N LEU A 522 11.47 -6.30 -19.98
CA LEU A 522 10.24 -7.08 -19.81
C LEU A 522 10.32 -8.07 -18.64
N ASN A 523 9.21 -8.20 -17.89
CA ASN A 523 9.07 -9.12 -16.75
C ASN A 523 9.34 -10.60 -17.08
N SER A 524 9.49 -11.42 -16.04
CA SER A 524 9.38 -12.88 -16.10
C SER A 524 8.18 -13.41 -15.30
N GLN A 525 7.05 -12.70 -15.28
CA GLN A 525 5.97 -12.92 -14.31
C GLN A 525 5.23 -14.25 -14.46
N ILE A 526 5.32 -14.92 -15.61
CA ILE A 526 4.77 -16.27 -15.78
C ILE A 526 5.44 -17.27 -14.82
N LEU A 527 6.64 -16.97 -14.32
CA LEU A 527 7.33 -17.78 -13.32
C LEU A 527 6.70 -17.76 -11.93
N ASP A 528 5.73 -16.89 -11.62
CA ASP A 528 4.98 -16.98 -10.35
C ASP A 528 3.85 -18.02 -10.40
N PHE A 529 3.48 -18.55 -11.58
CA PHE A 529 2.55 -19.69 -11.67
C PHE A 529 3.19 -21.00 -11.20
N SER A 530 2.34 -21.96 -10.83
CA SER A 530 2.71 -23.32 -10.45
C SER A 530 2.46 -24.30 -11.62
N TRP A 531 3.41 -25.20 -11.87
CA TRP A 531 3.31 -26.26 -12.89
C TRP A 531 4.13 -27.50 -12.48
N GLN A 532 3.85 -28.63 -13.13
CA GLN A 532 4.49 -29.91 -12.79
C GLN A 532 6.01 -29.90 -13.05
N ASN A 533 6.80 -30.45 -12.11
CA ASN A 533 8.27 -30.58 -12.14
C ASN A 533 9.07 -29.26 -12.17
N LYS A 534 8.44 -28.10 -11.89
CA LYS A 534 9.09 -26.79 -11.84
C LYS A 534 10.33 -26.76 -10.94
N THR A 535 10.16 -27.15 -9.68
CA THR A 535 11.23 -27.26 -8.68
C THR A 535 11.51 -28.71 -8.32
N SER A 536 12.71 -28.99 -7.80
CA SER A 536 13.06 -30.27 -7.17
C SER A 536 12.45 -30.44 -5.75
N SER A 537 11.34 -29.75 -5.48
CA SER A 537 10.58 -29.88 -4.22
C SER A 537 9.82 -31.20 -4.18
N SER A 538 9.50 -31.69 -2.98
CA SER A 538 8.57 -32.82 -2.81
C SER A 538 7.15 -32.39 -2.45
N SER A 539 6.94 -31.11 -2.12
CA SER A 539 5.59 -30.54 -2.06
C SER A 539 4.93 -30.56 -3.45
N PRO A 540 3.62 -30.85 -3.54
CA PRO A 540 2.91 -30.83 -4.81
C PRO A 540 2.81 -29.41 -5.40
N PRO A 541 2.68 -29.26 -6.73
CA PRO A 541 2.32 -27.98 -7.33
C PRO A 541 0.94 -27.51 -6.82
N ASN A 542 0.80 -26.21 -6.58
CA ASN A 542 -0.48 -25.58 -6.25
C ASN A 542 -1.41 -25.58 -7.48
N PRO A 543 -2.60 -26.22 -7.42
CA PRO A 543 -3.56 -26.24 -8.53
C PRO A 543 -4.32 -24.92 -8.69
N HIS A 544 -4.59 -24.19 -7.61
CA HIS A 544 -5.26 -22.88 -7.61
C HIS A 544 -4.39 -21.82 -8.29
N ASN A 545 -3.05 -21.96 -8.22
CA ASN A 545 -2.07 -21.17 -8.95
C ASN A 545 -1.54 -21.84 -10.24
N SER A 546 -2.31 -22.76 -10.84
CA SER A 546 -2.07 -23.23 -12.21
C SER A 546 -2.14 -22.08 -13.23
N ILE A 547 -1.35 -22.15 -14.30
CA ILE A 547 -1.39 -21.17 -15.39
C ILE A 547 -2.69 -21.27 -16.21
N GLN A 548 -3.33 -20.14 -16.47
CA GLN A 548 -4.52 -20.06 -17.33
C GLN A 548 -4.54 -18.71 -18.08
N PRO A 549 -5.01 -18.66 -19.34
CA PRO A 549 -5.19 -17.41 -20.10
C PRO A 549 -5.86 -16.28 -19.31
N GLY A 550 -5.25 -15.09 -19.29
CA GLY A 550 -5.77 -13.90 -18.62
C GLY A 550 -5.67 -13.87 -17.08
N LYS A 551 -5.23 -14.95 -16.45
CA LYS A 551 -5.10 -15.09 -14.99
C LYS A 551 -3.92 -14.28 -14.44
N ARG A 552 -3.99 -13.83 -13.18
CA ARG A 552 -2.83 -13.31 -12.43
C ARG A 552 -2.25 -14.41 -11.53
N PRO A 553 -0.93 -14.57 -11.41
CA PRO A 553 -0.33 -15.55 -10.52
C PRO A 553 -0.35 -15.10 -9.05
N LEU A 554 -0.17 -16.05 -8.13
CA LEU A 554 0.11 -15.83 -6.72
C LEU A 554 1.26 -14.84 -6.52
N SER A 555 1.14 -13.92 -5.57
CA SER A 555 2.12 -12.84 -5.38
C SER A 555 2.38 -12.54 -3.91
N PHE A 556 3.66 -12.37 -3.55
CA PHE A 556 4.10 -11.88 -2.24
C PHE A 556 4.37 -10.37 -2.19
N LEU A 557 3.94 -9.62 -3.21
CA LEU A 557 3.88 -8.16 -3.13
C LEU A 557 2.85 -7.76 -2.05
N MET A 558 3.34 -7.26 -0.92
CA MET A 558 2.55 -7.06 0.30
C MET A 558 2.49 -5.59 0.75
N PRO A 559 1.94 -4.66 -0.07
CA PRO A 559 1.73 -3.29 0.37
C PRO A 559 0.76 -3.29 1.55
N THR A 560 1.23 -2.77 2.69
CA THR A 560 0.53 -2.87 3.97
C THR A 560 0.31 -1.48 4.54
N ALA A 561 -0.90 -1.23 5.06
CA ALA A 561 -1.20 -0.01 5.81
C ALA A 561 -1.88 -0.33 7.14
N VAL A 562 -1.70 0.54 8.12
CA VAL A 562 -2.28 0.45 9.46
C VAL A 562 -2.89 1.79 9.82
N ARG A 563 -4.07 1.76 10.44
CA ARG A 563 -4.76 2.91 11.04
C ARG A 563 -5.23 2.55 12.46
N PRO A 564 -5.47 3.52 13.36
CA PRO A 564 -6.22 3.26 14.59
C PRO A 564 -7.61 2.70 14.28
N SER A 565 -8.16 1.85 15.16
CA SER A 565 -9.57 1.48 15.09
C SER A 565 -10.48 2.70 15.31
N VAL A 566 -11.70 2.67 14.77
CA VAL A 566 -12.62 3.82 14.79
C VAL A 566 -12.89 4.26 16.24
N GLY A 567 -12.74 5.57 16.50
CA GLY A 567 -12.89 6.16 17.83
C GLY A 567 -11.62 6.14 18.70
N LEU A 568 -10.53 5.49 18.27
CA LEU A 568 -9.26 5.50 18.98
C LEU A 568 -8.27 6.48 18.35
N CYS A 569 -7.51 7.18 19.20
CA CYS A 569 -6.25 7.83 18.79
C CYS A 569 -5.15 6.78 18.78
N GLY A 570 -4.21 6.85 17.82
CA GLY A 570 -3.16 5.84 17.70
C GLY A 570 -2.16 6.15 16.60
N THR A 571 -1.45 5.12 16.13
CA THR A 571 -0.41 5.25 15.11
C THR A 571 -0.92 4.78 13.75
N TYR A 572 -0.65 5.56 12.71
CA TYR A 572 -0.78 5.13 11.33
C TYR A 572 0.58 4.64 10.82
N VAL A 573 0.60 3.59 10.01
CA VAL A 573 1.84 3.01 9.43
C VAL A 573 1.59 2.63 7.97
N ALA A 574 2.60 2.75 7.12
CA ALA A 574 2.69 2.00 5.86
C ALA A 574 4.02 1.24 5.83
N LEU A 575 3.97 -0.01 5.37
CA LEU A 575 5.14 -0.88 5.24
C LEU A 575 5.20 -1.49 3.84
N GLY A 576 6.42 -1.81 3.43
CA GLY A 576 6.77 -2.63 2.28
C GLY A 576 7.83 -3.67 2.62
N SER A 577 8.15 -4.56 1.68
CA SER A 577 9.37 -5.37 1.72
C SER A 577 9.72 -5.88 0.33
N SER A 578 11.01 -5.84 -0.03
CA SER A 578 11.50 -6.16 -1.37
C SER A 578 11.78 -7.66 -1.64
N ASN A 579 11.78 -8.50 -0.60
CA ASN A 579 12.38 -9.85 -0.65
C ASN A 579 11.39 -11.03 -0.74
N GLY A 580 10.41 -10.96 -1.67
CA GLY A 580 9.53 -12.09 -1.96
C GLY A 580 8.72 -12.59 -0.76
N ASP A 581 8.69 -13.90 -0.55
CA ASP A 581 7.96 -14.56 0.54
C ASP A 581 8.43 -14.17 1.95
N ARG A 582 9.67 -13.69 2.07
CA ARG A 582 10.23 -13.14 3.32
C ARG A 582 9.58 -11.82 3.73
N ALA A 583 8.83 -11.15 2.82
CA ALA A 583 8.02 -9.98 3.15
C ALA A 583 6.95 -10.28 4.21
N LEU A 584 6.32 -11.47 4.16
CA LEU A 584 5.34 -11.88 5.16
C LEU A 584 5.98 -11.93 6.57
N SER A 585 7.19 -12.51 6.66
CA SER A 585 7.95 -12.59 7.91
C SER A 585 8.32 -11.20 8.43
N GLY A 586 9.00 -10.39 7.60
CA GLY A 586 9.48 -9.08 8.02
C GLY A 586 8.36 -8.11 8.41
N ILE A 587 7.25 -8.06 7.66
CA ILE A 587 6.11 -7.20 7.97
C ILE A 587 5.39 -7.70 9.24
N THR A 588 5.23 -9.02 9.45
CA THR A 588 4.66 -9.58 10.68
C THR A 588 5.48 -9.18 11.91
N GLU A 589 6.80 -9.36 11.86
CA GLU A 589 7.69 -9.06 12.99
C GLU A 589 7.77 -7.55 13.28
N VAL A 590 7.78 -6.70 12.25
CA VAL A 590 7.79 -5.25 12.42
C VAL A 590 6.45 -4.76 13.01
N LEU A 591 5.30 -5.27 12.54
CA LEU A 591 4.00 -4.92 13.10
C LEU A 591 3.84 -5.39 14.55
N MET A 592 4.28 -6.60 14.89
CA MET A 592 4.28 -7.08 16.28
C MET A 592 5.17 -6.21 17.20
N ASN A 593 6.35 -5.79 16.73
CA ASN A 593 7.22 -4.89 17.50
C ASN A 593 6.61 -3.49 17.67
N VAL A 594 6.03 -2.90 16.62
CA VAL A 594 5.43 -1.54 16.67
C VAL A 594 4.11 -1.51 17.45
N LEU A 595 3.21 -2.47 17.24
CA LEU A 595 1.85 -2.43 17.80
C LEU A 595 1.76 -3.09 19.18
N SER A 596 2.32 -4.30 19.35
CA SER A 596 2.20 -5.09 20.58
C SER A 596 3.31 -4.77 21.59
N SER A 597 4.55 -4.63 21.13
CA SER A 597 5.67 -4.20 21.98
C SER A 597 5.82 -2.67 22.10
N ARG A 598 5.02 -1.89 21.36
CA ARG A 598 5.01 -0.41 21.36
C ARG A 598 6.37 0.25 21.05
N LYS A 599 7.20 -0.42 20.25
CA LYS A 599 8.54 0.06 19.90
C LYS A 599 8.51 1.09 18.77
N ASN A 600 9.59 1.86 18.64
CA ASN A 600 9.71 2.82 17.55
C ASN A 600 9.94 2.12 16.20
N LEU A 601 9.37 2.64 15.11
CA LEU A 601 9.52 2.01 13.78
C LEU A 601 11.00 1.82 13.41
N SER A 602 11.85 2.83 13.59
CA SER A 602 13.30 2.73 13.33
C SER A 602 14.01 1.67 14.17
N GLU A 603 13.50 1.35 15.36
CA GLU A 603 14.03 0.28 16.20
C GLU A 603 13.55 -1.09 15.68
N SER A 604 12.25 -1.21 15.40
CA SER A 604 11.63 -2.39 14.80
C SER A 604 12.22 -2.78 13.43
N LEU A 605 12.62 -1.81 12.61
CA LEU A 605 13.31 -2.07 11.34
C LEU A 605 14.78 -2.51 11.54
N SER A 606 15.41 -2.08 12.64
CA SER A 606 16.81 -2.38 12.97
C SER A 606 17.05 -3.74 13.64
N TYR A 607 16.00 -4.53 13.89
CA TYR A 607 16.18 -5.88 14.44
C TYR A 607 16.36 -6.93 13.34
N GLY A 608 17.18 -7.93 13.65
CA GLY A 608 17.17 -9.21 12.96
C GLY A 608 15.79 -9.88 13.00
N ARG A 609 15.45 -10.53 11.89
CA ARG A 609 14.19 -11.23 11.57
C ARG A 609 14.41 -12.73 11.44
N LEU A 610 13.32 -13.50 11.46
CA LEU A 610 13.35 -14.95 11.21
C LEU A 610 12.32 -15.39 10.18
N HIS A 611 12.65 -16.43 9.42
CA HIS A 611 11.83 -16.89 8.30
C HIS A 611 11.93 -18.41 8.14
N PRO A 612 10.84 -19.18 8.31
CA PRO A 612 10.84 -20.63 8.15
C PRO A 612 10.62 -21.03 6.68
N LEU A 613 11.59 -21.72 6.09
CA LEU A 613 11.41 -22.42 4.82
C LEU A 613 10.51 -23.65 5.04
N LEU A 614 9.48 -23.80 4.20
CA LEU A 614 8.59 -24.96 4.27
C LEU A 614 9.29 -26.25 3.82
N GLN A 615 10.10 -26.18 2.77
CA GLN A 615 10.95 -27.27 2.29
C GLN A 615 12.31 -26.73 1.80
N PRO A 616 13.46 -27.29 2.29
CA PRO A 616 13.57 -28.14 3.47
C PRO A 616 13.14 -27.36 4.73
N ASN A 617 12.53 -28.04 5.70
CA ASN A 617 12.10 -27.44 6.97
C ASN A 617 13.32 -26.88 7.75
N LYS A 618 13.57 -25.58 7.58
CA LYS A 618 14.69 -24.85 8.17
C LYS A 618 14.23 -23.47 8.61
N LEU A 619 14.70 -23.03 9.78
CA LEU A 619 14.49 -21.67 10.24
C LEU A 619 15.67 -20.81 9.81
N LEU A 620 15.47 -19.91 8.86
CA LEU A 620 16.45 -18.89 8.54
C LEU A 620 16.38 -17.77 9.58
N VAL A 621 17.54 -17.18 9.90
CA VAL A 621 17.68 -16.04 10.83
C VAL A 621 18.72 -15.06 10.28
N ASP A 622 18.53 -13.77 10.54
CA ASP A 622 19.55 -12.76 10.22
C ASP A 622 20.84 -12.97 11.05
N ALA A 623 21.98 -12.50 10.53
CA ALA A 623 23.28 -12.63 11.19
C ALA A 623 23.33 -11.98 12.59
N GLU A 624 22.51 -10.96 12.82
CA GLU A 624 22.41 -10.16 14.05
C GLU A 624 21.80 -10.90 15.26
N PHE A 625 21.25 -12.11 15.08
CA PHE A 625 20.74 -12.91 16.20
C PHE A 625 21.83 -13.25 17.21
N GLN A 626 21.52 -13.13 18.50
CA GLN A 626 22.42 -13.52 19.59
C GLN A 626 22.46 -15.05 19.72
N GLU A 627 23.63 -15.62 20.05
CA GLU A 627 23.77 -17.08 20.20
C GLU A 627 22.77 -17.66 21.21
N GLU A 628 22.44 -16.91 22.27
CA GLU A 628 21.46 -17.27 23.31
C GLU A 628 20.04 -17.49 22.74
N ASP A 629 19.64 -16.70 21.75
CA ASP A 629 18.36 -16.87 21.05
C ASP A 629 18.41 -18.09 20.10
N LEU A 630 19.57 -18.31 19.45
CA LEU A 630 19.77 -19.45 18.54
C LEU A 630 19.79 -20.78 19.28
N GLU A 631 20.54 -20.87 20.38
CA GLU A 631 20.55 -22.04 21.27
C GLU A 631 19.14 -22.34 21.78
N ALA A 632 18.35 -21.33 22.15
CA ALA A 632 16.99 -21.53 22.62
C ALA A 632 16.02 -22.01 21.50
N LEU A 633 16.23 -21.60 20.24
CA LEU A 633 15.49 -22.12 19.09
C LEU A 633 15.90 -23.57 18.76
N ILE A 634 17.20 -23.87 18.79
CA ILE A 634 17.75 -25.21 18.55
C ILE A 634 17.32 -26.20 19.64
N LEU A 635 17.30 -25.78 20.91
CA LEU A 635 16.80 -26.58 22.05
C LEU A 635 15.31 -26.91 21.94
N LYS A 636 14.51 -26.07 21.25
CA LYS A 636 13.13 -26.35 20.88
C LYS A 636 13.00 -27.17 19.58
N GLY A 637 14.11 -27.56 18.94
CA GLY A 637 14.13 -28.45 17.77
C GLY A 637 14.08 -27.77 16.40
N HIS A 638 14.34 -26.46 16.30
CA HIS A 638 14.50 -25.79 15.00
C HIS A 638 15.86 -26.11 14.35
N ASP A 639 15.86 -26.46 13.06
CA ASP A 639 17.07 -26.52 12.22
C ASP A 639 17.41 -25.10 11.73
N VAL A 640 18.23 -24.38 12.51
CA VAL A 640 18.51 -22.96 12.31
C VAL A 640 19.69 -22.72 11.37
N LYS A 641 19.54 -21.81 10.41
CA LYS A 641 20.61 -21.35 9.51
C LYS A 641 20.68 -19.82 9.48
N ARG A 642 21.83 -19.25 9.88
CA ARG A 642 22.14 -17.83 9.64
C ARG A 642 22.25 -17.51 8.14
N VAL A 643 21.77 -16.32 7.78
CA VAL A 643 22.04 -15.62 6.51
C VAL A 643 22.33 -14.16 6.83
N ASP A 644 22.91 -13.41 5.89
CA ASP A 644 23.33 -12.02 6.16
C ASP A 644 22.12 -11.08 6.34
N ILE A 645 21.17 -11.11 5.40
CA ILE A 645 19.92 -10.33 5.41
C ILE A 645 18.79 -11.18 4.83
N LEU A 646 17.65 -11.27 5.53
CA LEU A 646 16.44 -11.95 5.07
C LEU A 646 15.48 -11.05 4.30
N SER A 647 15.25 -9.85 4.81
CA SER A 647 14.33 -8.88 4.21
C SER A 647 14.79 -7.46 4.49
N LEU A 648 14.39 -6.53 3.63
CA LEU A 648 14.53 -5.09 3.80
C LEU A 648 13.12 -4.50 3.90
N VAL A 649 12.68 -4.19 5.12
CA VAL A 649 11.35 -3.63 5.39
C VAL A 649 11.49 -2.13 5.49
N GLU A 650 10.89 -1.40 4.56
CA GLU A 650 10.88 0.07 4.53
C GLU A 650 9.51 0.60 5.00
N GLY A 651 9.41 1.81 5.56
CA GLY A 651 8.10 2.29 6.04
C GLY A 651 7.96 3.75 6.45
N THR A 652 6.73 4.24 6.43
CA THR A 652 6.34 5.55 6.99
C THR A 652 5.46 5.37 8.22
N ARG A 653 5.62 6.24 9.22
CA ARG A 653 4.79 6.27 10.43
C ARG A 653 4.24 7.67 10.66
N ARG A 654 2.95 7.77 11.00
CA ARG A 654 2.31 9.01 11.46
C ARG A 654 1.72 8.84 12.85
N THR A 655 2.08 9.76 13.73
CA THR A 655 1.40 10.04 15.01
C THR A 655 0.63 11.36 14.88
N ASN A 656 0.00 11.83 15.96
CA ASN A 656 -0.75 13.10 15.93
C ASN A 656 0.13 14.30 15.50
N ASP A 657 1.36 14.34 16.00
CA ASP A 657 2.24 15.51 15.90
C ASP A 657 3.34 15.38 14.82
N GLN A 658 3.58 14.16 14.34
CA GLN A 658 4.71 13.86 13.44
C GLN A 658 4.40 12.77 12.40
N ILE A 659 4.64 13.07 11.14
CA ILE A 659 4.87 12.08 10.08
C ILE A 659 6.39 11.85 9.97
N ILE A 660 6.85 10.60 9.87
CA ILE A 660 8.25 10.24 9.61
C ILE A 660 8.35 9.18 8.53
N GLY A 661 9.41 9.27 7.72
CA GLY A 661 9.90 8.18 6.88
C GLY A 661 11.03 7.44 7.59
N VAL A 662 11.09 6.13 7.42
CA VAL A 662 12.11 5.27 8.04
C VAL A 662 12.51 4.16 7.06
N LYS A 663 13.81 4.07 6.78
CA LYS A 663 14.38 2.96 5.99
C LYS A 663 14.86 1.81 6.88
N ASP A 664 15.07 0.63 6.29
CA ASP A 664 15.86 -0.41 6.96
C ASP A 664 17.33 0.06 7.02
N PRO A 665 18.02 0.00 8.18
CA PRO A 665 19.43 0.37 8.27
C PRO A 665 20.34 -0.51 7.39
N ARG A 666 19.86 -1.69 6.96
CA ARG A 666 20.59 -2.61 6.07
C ARG A 666 20.44 -2.27 4.58
N SER A 667 19.43 -1.49 4.19
CA SER A 667 19.24 -1.03 2.81
C SER A 667 20.33 -0.03 2.45
N VAL A 668 21.26 -0.38 1.56
CA VAL A 668 22.41 0.49 1.22
C VAL A 668 21.96 1.74 0.47
N ASP A 669 21.28 1.55 -0.66
CA ASP A 669 20.90 2.62 -1.59
C ASP A 669 19.64 3.41 -1.17
N ALA A 670 18.82 2.83 -0.28
CA ALA A 670 17.53 3.40 0.11
C ALA A 670 17.65 4.69 0.91
N SER A 671 16.57 5.48 0.93
CA SER A 671 16.49 6.69 1.74
C SER A 671 15.08 6.97 2.21
N ALA A 672 15.01 7.75 3.28
CA ALA A 672 13.78 8.28 3.87
C ALA A 672 13.93 9.79 4.02
N LEU A 673 13.03 10.55 3.40
CA LEU A 673 12.96 12.00 3.54
C LEU A 673 11.65 12.38 4.25
N THR A 674 11.72 13.34 5.17
CA THR A 674 10.57 13.83 5.93
C THR A 674 10.45 15.33 5.77
N MET A 675 9.33 15.80 5.21
CA MET A 675 9.01 17.22 5.06
C MET A 675 8.81 17.84 6.44
N SER A 676 9.45 18.96 6.67
CA SER A 676 9.22 19.84 7.82
C SER A 676 8.82 21.21 7.29
N MET A 677 7.73 21.78 7.82
CA MET A 677 7.43 23.19 7.64
C MET A 677 7.52 23.89 9.00
N SER A 678 8.31 24.95 9.06
CA SER A 678 8.18 25.96 10.11
C SER A 678 6.85 26.68 9.89
N VAL A 679 5.93 26.59 10.86
CA VAL A 679 4.77 27.49 10.90
C VAL A 679 5.30 28.93 11.09
N PRO A 680 4.90 29.90 10.25
CA PRO A 680 5.37 31.29 10.33
C PRO A 680 4.60 32.14 11.36
#